data_AF-A0A358EM39-F1
#
_entry.id   AF-A0A358EM39-F1
#
_cell.length_a   1.000
_cell.length_b   1.000
_cell.length_c   1.000
_cell.angle_alpha   90.00
_cell.angle_beta   90.00
_cell.angle_gamma   90.00
#
_symmetry.space_group_name_H-M   'P 1'
#
loop_
_entity.id
_entity.type
_entity.pdbx_description
1 polymer ?
#
loop_
_entity_poly.entity_id
_entity_poly.type
_entity_poly.pdbx_seq_one_letter_code
_entity_poly.pdbx_strand_id
1 'polypeptide(L)'
;MAEPSKWLQSFDAGYFDEKGQWAGGSEIMHLASHKGKLYAANGYWLDARWVIPPDGQKQSAQVLRLDQANGKWQVDLDLGKVNDLGLEYMKGNILKSVTFTRDGQGRLLKSPAQLLVLAAGANFERGGAVSCWVRNDDSGKWNHTLVRHGSNSGGVRWVPRDLQIYRDKVTGVERIFLLLGNPGIISGVYDRGEVSRIRWDRHVEFPFLTKGTFFTRPLGIAQANHALHFSEGPSIFRRIDGERPKYEEILNLAEDTDTDVGGIRGLTAIKNPNGNGQSLLFVWAPGERSQSQMKRLDPDGKGGYTLHNEANLAQLMSLKLGVKVPYTLRGHNMMYPVTHPVTGKLVHVIGFYGSISGKSDLMWQGSRFYGGALFAVRSADGKYSVHEVNGPYAQDKTLLVSPRAFCLSPFSKNEIFIGGHDSSNKVSDNLAWIFRAPLTVALGIEKGLSAPALPEQSPRMARVDEGPVYELRIYDAAEDRLGHLIKRFKLHTDKLFKKHHMEPVGYWLPIHGTAKEKRRFIYILKHQSRYAAYKNWNAFTHDPEWKRGVLEQPEFQRLLSQRPTSIFMTLNDYSKKVPTLSNKVGGIYELRTYTTAENKLAALNARFANHTAKIFTKHGMSNVGYWTPYDHPESKNTLIYLIKHESREKADINWRAFSQDSDWKQVARDSQRQGKLLKRNPERLYLKPLDFSPSQ
;
A
#
# COMPACT_ATOMS: atom_id res chain seq x y z
N MET A 1 -3.27 -19.70 43.84
CA MET A 1 -2.54 -20.03 42.60
C MET A 1 -2.42 -18.76 41.78
N ALA A 2 -1.24 -18.43 41.26
CA ALA A 2 -1.07 -17.26 40.37
C ALA A 2 -1.87 -17.49 39.07
N GLU A 3 -2.44 -16.42 38.48
CA GLU A 3 -3.04 -16.54 37.15
C GLU A 3 -2.01 -17.05 36.14
N PRO A 4 -2.39 -17.96 35.23
CA PRO A 4 -1.48 -18.44 34.20
C PRO A 4 -1.07 -17.31 33.25
N SER A 5 0.21 -17.30 32.85
CA SER A 5 0.71 -16.39 31.82
C SER A 5 -0.09 -16.56 30.53
N LYS A 6 -0.39 -15.44 29.85
CA LYS A 6 -1.26 -15.43 28.65
C LYS A 6 -0.79 -14.40 27.62
N TRP A 7 -1.13 -14.67 26.36
CA TRP A 7 -1.14 -13.67 25.31
C TRP A 7 -2.35 -12.76 25.47
N LEU A 8 -2.18 -11.48 25.16
CA LEU A 8 -3.26 -10.49 25.17
C LEU A 8 -3.23 -9.70 23.87
N GLN A 9 -4.37 -9.58 23.20
CA GLN A 9 -4.52 -8.69 22.06
C GLN A 9 -4.61 -7.25 22.57
N SER A 10 -3.60 -6.44 22.25
CA SER A 10 -3.50 -5.04 22.66
C SER A 10 -4.09 -4.09 21.63
N PHE A 11 -4.02 -4.45 20.35
CA PHE A 11 -4.61 -3.68 19.25
C PHE A 11 -5.27 -4.64 18.27
N ASP A 12 -6.49 -4.29 17.90
CA ASP A 12 -7.27 -4.88 16.82
C ASP A 12 -7.77 -3.72 15.96
N ALA A 13 -7.36 -3.66 14.70
CA ALA A 13 -7.63 -2.49 13.88
C ALA A 13 -9.13 -2.28 13.62
N GLY A 14 -9.51 -1.02 13.50
CA GLY A 14 -10.82 -0.61 13.01
C GLY A 14 -11.79 -0.19 14.11
N TYR A 15 -11.51 0.96 14.72
CA TYR A 15 -12.43 1.62 15.65
C TYR A 15 -12.18 3.12 15.67
N PHE A 16 -13.11 3.86 16.27
CA PHE A 16 -12.88 5.26 16.62
C PHE A 16 -12.26 5.36 18.02
N ASP A 17 -11.14 6.09 18.11
CA ASP A 17 -10.46 6.36 19.37
C ASP A 17 -11.26 7.37 20.24
N GLU A 18 -10.73 7.74 21.40
CA GLU A 18 -11.44 8.62 22.35
C GLU A 18 -11.68 10.03 21.79
N LYS A 19 -10.96 10.42 20.74
CA LYS A 19 -11.10 11.70 20.04
C LYS A 19 -11.90 11.57 18.74
N GLY A 20 -12.54 10.44 18.51
CA GLY A 20 -13.28 10.16 17.28
C GLY A 20 -12.39 10.04 16.04
N GLN A 21 -11.08 9.82 16.18
CA GLN A 21 -10.21 9.53 15.06
C GLN A 21 -10.27 8.03 14.72
N TRP A 22 -10.28 7.73 13.43
CA TRP A 22 -10.26 6.35 12.95
C TRP A 22 -8.90 5.71 13.22
N ALA A 23 -8.83 4.68 14.07
CA ALA A 23 -7.65 3.87 14.31
C ALA A 23 -7.81 2.51 13.61
N GLY A 24 -7.16 2.33 12.46
CA GLY A 24 -7.30 1.11 11.67
C GLY A 24 -6.05 0.77 10.85
N GLY A 25 -6.27 0.18 9.69
CA GLY A 25 -5.21 -0.15 8.73
C GLY A 25 -4.93 -1.64 8.63
N SER A 26 -4.21 -1.99 7.58
CA SER A 26 -3.94 -3.37 7.20
C SER A 26 -2.68 -3.95 7.81
N GLU A 27 -1.71 -3.14 8.26
CA GLU A 27 -0.42 -3.65 8.75
C GLU A 27 0.13 -2.79 9.89
N ILE A 28 0.79 -3.40 10.88
CA ILE A 28 1.73 -2.69 11.78
C ILE A 28 3.16 -2.86 11.27
N MET A 29 3.76 -1.74 10.89
CA MET A 29 5.10 -1.70 10.28
C MET A 29 6.21 -1.63 11.34
N HIS A 30 6.01 -0.82 12.38
CA HIS A 30 6.99 -0.59 13.45
C HIS A 30 6.33 -0.38 14.79
N LEU A 31 7.06 -0.76 15.85
CA LEU A 31 6.77 -0.44 17.24
C LEU A 31 7.98 0.28 17.83
N ALA A 32 7.75 1.34 18.60
CA ALA A 32 8.81 2.09 19.25
C ALA A 32 8.38 2.52 20.66
N SER A 33 9.23 2.21 21.64
CA SER A 33 9.15 2.79 22.99
C SER A 33 9.79 4.17 22.98
N HIS A 34 9.08 5.15 23.53
CA HIS A 34 9.57 6.51 23.63
C HIS A 34 8.94 7.22 24.84
N LYS A 35 9.79 7.73 25.73
CA LYS A 35 9.38 8.51 26.93
C LYS A 35 8.28 7.84 27.76
N GLY A 36 8.41 6.53 28.02
CA GLY A 36 7.47 5.77 28.85
C GLY A 36 6.16 5.36 28.15
N LYS A 37 6.03 5.65 26.85
CA LYS A 37 4.87 5.27 26.03
C LYS A 37 5.29 4.36 24.89
N LEU A 38 4.33 3.63 24.34
CA LEU A 38 4.53 2.79 23.17
C LEU A 38 3.84 3.42 21.96
N TYR A 39 4.52 3.42 20.82
CA TYR A 39 4.00 3.94 19.56
C TYR A 39 4.05 2.89 18.47
N ALA A 40 3.08 2.91 17.55
CA ALA A 40 3.01 2.02 16.41
C ALA A 40 2.82 2.81 15.12
N ALA A 41 3.57 2.48 14.08
CA ALA A 41 3.29 3.00 12.73
C ALA A 41 2.53 1.94 11.93
N ASN A 42 1.38 2.31 11.38
CA ASN A 42 0.55 1.41 10.58
C ASN A 42 0.70 1.63 9.06
N GLY A 43 -0.05 0.88 8.28
CA GLY A 43 -0.23 1.07 6.84
C GLY A 43 -1.61 0.64 6.37
N TYR A 44 -1.97 1.03 5.15
CA TYR A 44 -3.27 0.78 4.52
C TYR A 44 -3.14 0.07 3.15
N TRP A 45 -2.09 -0.75 2.99
CA TRP A 45 -1.91 -1.54 1.78
C TRP A 45 -3.05 -2.56 1.64
N LEU A 46 -3.79 -2.48 0.53
CA LEU A 46 -4.99 -3.30 0.28
C LEU A 46 -6.07 -3.18 1.36
N ASP A 47 -6.18 -1.98 1.94
CA ASP A 47 -7.32 -1.56 2.75
C ASP A 47 -8.26 -0.70 1.88
N ALA A 48 -9.57 -0.95 1.99
CA ALA A 48 -10.59 -0.25 1.24
C ALA A 48 -10.64 1.25 1.55
N ARG A 49 -10.27 1.69 2.75
CA ARG A 49 -10.19 3.14 3.08
C ARG A 49 -9.06 3.86 2.36
N TRP A 50 -8.10 3.10 1.82
CA TRP A 50 -7.08 3.62 0.91
C TRP A 50 -7.48 3.47 -0.56
N VAL A 51 -8.05 2.33 -0.95
CA VAL A 51 -8.36 2.03 -2.37
C VAL A 51 -9.64 2.73 -2.85
N ILE A 52 -10.58 2.95 -1.94
CA ILE A 52 -11.92 3.49 -2.20
C ILE A 52 -12.18 4.65 -1.22
N PRO A 53 -11.59 5.83 -1.44
CA PRO A 53 -11.81 6.96 -0.54
C PRO A 53 -13.27 7.43 -0.62
N PRO A 54 -14.12 7.17 0.39
CA PRO A 54 -15.56 7.40 0.29
C PRO A 54 -15.89 8.88 0.07
N ASP A 55 -15.10 9.77 0.67
CA ASP A 55 -15.29 11.22 0.60
C ASP A 55 -14.26 11.91 -0.31
N GLY A 56 -13.55 11.12 -1.13
CA GLY A 56 -12.52 11.61 -2.06
C GLY A 56 -11.13 11.79 -1.45
N GLN A 57 -10.96 11.54 -0.15
CA GLN A 57 -9.66 11.54 0.53
C GLN A 57 -9.28 10.14 1.00
N LYS A 58 -8.07 9.65 0.66
CA LYS A 58 -7.58 8.37 1.16
C LYS A 58 -7.22 8.46 2.63
N GLN A 59 -7.55 7.43 3.39
CA GLN A 59 -6.99 7.28 4.73
C GLN A 59 -5.49 7.00 4.62
N SER A 60 -4.66 7.96 5.04
CA SER A 60 -3.21 7.75 5.10
C SER A 60 -2.81 6.99 6.36
N ALA A 61 -1.59 6.46 6.33
CA ALA A 61 -0.94 5.86 7.49
C ALA A 61 -0.86 6.84 8.67
N GLN A 62 -0.64 6.28 9.85
CA GLN A 62 -0.80 6.92 11.14
C GLN A 62 0.32 6.49 12.09
N VAL A 63 0.51 7.29 13.14
CA VAL A 63 1.18 6.84 14.37
C VAL A 63 0.11 6.69 15.45
N LEU A 64 0.01 5.48 15.99
CA LEU A 64 -0.83 5.14 17.12
C LEU A 64 0.00 5.21 18.40
N ARG A 65 -0.59 5.64 19.51
CA ARG A 65 0.06 5.74 20.82
C ARG A 65 -0.72 4.94 21.86
N LEU A 66 0.01 4.24 22.71
CA LEU A 66 -0.47 3.57 23.90
C LEU A 66 0.18 4.20 25.14
N ASP A 67 -0.64 4.68 26.07
CA ASP A 67 -0.19 5.36 27.28
C ASP A 67 0.01 4.39 28.48
N GLN A 68 -0.63 3.22 28.46
CA GLN A 68 -0.54 2.17 29.48
C GLN A 68 -0.80 0.77 28.89
N ALA A 69 -0.23 -0.29 29.46
CA ALA A 69 -0.27 -1.64 28.89
C ALA A 69 -1.68 -2.22 28.63
N ASN A 70 -2.66 -1.84 29.46
CA ASN A 70 -4.06 -2.24 29.36
C ASN A 70 -4.96 -1.14 28.74
N GLY A 71 -4.36 -0.08 28.20
CA GLY A 71 -5.08 1.05 27.63
C GLY A 71 -5.58 0.76 26.22
N LYS A 72 -6.38 1.70 25.72
CA LYS A 72 -6.79 1.74 24.31
C LYS A 72 -5.80 2.59 23.52
N TRP A 73 -5.44 2.14 22.31
CA TRP A 73 -4.56 2.92 21.44
C TRP A 73 -5.30 4.15 20.89
N GLN A 74 -4.58 5.25 20.77
CA GLN A 74 -5.08 6.54 20.28
C GLN A 74 -4.30 6.96 19.04
N VAL A 75 -4.95 7.63 18.08
CA VAL A 75 -4.25 8.23 16.94
C VAL A 75 -3.49 9.46 17.44
N ASP A 76 -2.15 9.40 17.36
CA ASP A 76 -1.27 10.51 17.75
C ASP A 76 -0.83 11.33 16.52
N LEU A 77 -0.82 10.73 15.33
CA LEU A 77 -0.57 11.38 14.04
C LEU A 77 -1.37 10.72 12.92
N ASP A 78 -2.00 11.53 12.05
CA ASP A 78 -2.50 11.13 10.74
C ASP A 78 -1.67 11.83 9.66
N LEU A 79 -0.93 11.06 8.87
CA LEU A 79 0.03 11.58 7.90
C LEU A 79 -0.67 12.35 6.77
N GLY A 80 -1.91 12.00 6.44
CA GLY A 80 -2.69 12.64 5.37
C GLY A 80 -3.25 13.99 5.78
N LYS A 81 -3.37 14.24 7.09
CA LYS A 81 -3.86 15.51 7.65
C LYS A 81 -2.74 16.47 8.05
N VAL A 82 -1.54 15.96 8.35
CA VAL A 82 -0.43 16.75 8.92
C VAL A 82 0.78 16.71 7.98
N ASN A 83 0.67 17.28 6.79
CA ASN A 83 1.82 17.40 5.86
C ASN A 83 1.84 18.67 5.02
N ASP A 84 0.81 19.53 5.11
CA ASP A 84 0.67 20.81 4.39
C ASP A 84 0.86 20.77 2.84
N LEU A 85 1.01 19.58 2.24
CA LEU A 85 1.33 19.37 0.83
C LEU A 85 0.24 18.58 0.09
N GLY A 86 -0.81 18.12 0.79
CA GLY A 86 -1.86 17.28 0.23
C GLY A 86 -1.37 15.90 -0.23
N LEU A 87 -0.23 15.44 0.31
CA LEU A 87 0.34 14.13 -0.01
C LEU A 87 -0.35 13.02 0.78
N GLU A 88 -0.52 11.86 0.15
CA GLU A 88 -1.10 10.67 0.75
C GLU A 88 -0.02 9.61 0.96
N TYR A 89 0.04 9.05 2.17
CA TYR A 89 1.10 8.12 2.57
C TYR A 89 0.50 6.77 2.92
N MET A 90 0.82 5.74 2.13
CA MET A 90 0.22 4.42 2.29
C MET A 90 0.72 3.67 3.52
N LYS A 91 1.98 3.91 3.93
CA LYS A 91 2.64 3.20 5.03
C LYS A 91 3.48 4.17 5.86
N GLY A 92 3.39 4.07 7.18
CA GLY A 92 4.38 4.61 8.10
C GLY A 92 5.63 3.73 8.05
N ASN A 93 6.48 3.98 7.06
CA ASN A 93 7.54 3.06 6.67
C ASN A 93 8.63 2.86 7.73
N ILE A 94 8.85 3.84 8.62
CA ILE A 94 9.85 3.80 9.69
C ILE A 94 9.28 4.53 10.91
N LEU A 95 9.42 3.96 12.10
CA LEU A 95 9.21 4.65 13.37
C LEU A 95 10.31 4.27 14.35
N LYS A 96 11.12 5.24 14.79
CA LYS A 96 12.24 5.01 15.71
C LYS A 96 12.38 6.13 16.74
N SER A 97 12.68 5.74 17.97
CA SER A 97 13.20 6.64 19.00
C SER A 97 14.72 6.71 18.84
N VAL A 98 15.25 7.88 18.49
CA VAL A 98 16.68 8.11 18.24
C VAL A 98 17.23 9.10 19.25
N THR A 99 18.53 9.02 19.53
CA THR A 99 19.20 9.91 20.47
C THR A 99 20.40 10.57 19.82
N PHE A 100 20.41 11.90 19.86
CA PHE A 100 21.60 12.69 19.56
C PHE A 100 22.31 13.09 20.85
N THR A 101 23.63 12.96 20.86
CA THR A 101 24.53 13.44 21.90
C THR A 101 25.29 14.69 21.49
N ARG A 102 25.27 15.05 20.20
CA ARG A 102 26.00 16.19 19.64
C ARG A 102 25.12 17.07 18.75
N ASP A 103 25.51 18.33 18.60
CA ASP A 103 24.90 19.23 17.62
C ASP A 103 25.47 19.04 16.20
N GLY A 104 24.94 19.79 15.24
CA GLY A 104 25.38 19.75 13.84
C GLY A 104 26.80 20.23 13.57
N GLN A 105 27.50 20.75 14.57
CA GLN A 105 28.93 21.09 14.52
C GLN A 105 29.79 20.05 15.27
N GLY A 106 29.18 18.97 15.77
CA GLY A 106 29.86 17.91 16.51
C GLY A 106 30.14 18.26 17.98
N ARG A 107 29.63 19.37 18.52
CA ARG A 107 29.80 19.75 19.93
C ARG A 107 28.84 18.94 20.80
N LEU A 108 29.27 18.55 22.00
CA LEU A 108 28.43 17.82 22.95
C LEU A 108 27.22 18.66 23.38
N LEU A 109 26.04 18.05 23.37
CA LEU A 109 24.84 18.65 23.94
C LEU A 109 24.92 18.59 25.47
N LYS A 110 24.37 19.61 26.14
CA LYS A 110 24.23 19.63 27.61
C LYS A 110 23.51 18.38 28.14
N SER A 111 22.55 17.88 27.37
CA SER A 111 21.82 16.64 27.62
C SER A 111 21.51 15.97 26.28
N PRO A 112 21.56 14.64 26.17
CA PRO A 112 21.18 13.94 24.95
C PRO A 112 19.75 14.30 24.52
N ALA A 113 19.58 14.61 23.24
CA ALA A 113 18.29 14.90 22.63
C ALA A 113 17.68 13.61 22.08
N GLN A 114 16.67 13.09 22.77
CA GLN A 114 15.90 11.94 22.30
C GLN A 114 14.72 12.43 21.46
N LEU A 115 14.56 11.89 20.25
CA LEU A 115 13.53 12.28 19.29
C LEU A 115 12.76 11.03 18.82
N LEU A 116 11.43 11.10 18.75
CA LEU A 116 10.64 10.10 18.05
C LEU A 116 10.46 10.54 16.59
N VAL A 117 10.97 9.71 15.67
CA VAL A 117 11.06 10.03 14.24
C VAL A 117 10.25 9.01 13.45
N LEU A 118 9.35 9.52 12.62
CA LEU A 118 8.60 8.77 11.62
C LEU A 118 9.11 9.18 10.23
N ALA A 119 9.26 8.22 9.31
CA ALA A 119 9.45 8.52 7.90
C ALA A 119 8.49 7.70 7.03
N ALA A 120 7.99 8.32 5.96
CA ALA A 120 7.06 7.69 5.02
C ALA A 120 7.29 8.18 3.59
N GLY A 121 7.01 7.28 2.65
CA GLY A 121 7.04 7.55 1.21
C GLY A 121 5.66 7.82 0.64
N ALA A 122 5.56 8.79 -0.27
CA ALA A 122 4.38 9.08 -1.07
C ALA A 122 4.73 9.02 -2.56
N ASN A 123 3.79 8.55 -3.37
CA ASN A 123 3.92 8.53 -4.84
C ASN A 123 2.78 9.36 -5.45
N PHE A 124 3.12 10.15 -6.47
CA PHE A 124 2.19 10.91 -7.30
C PHE A 124 2.51 10.67 -8.79
N GLU A 125 1.69 11.19 -9.70
CA GLU A 125 1.65 10.76 -11.10
C GLU A 125 3.03 10.69 -11.80
N ARG A 126 3.90 11.66 -11.55
CA ARG A 126 5.22 11.78 -12.20
C ARG A 126 6.39 11.79 -11.21
N GLY A 127 6.17 11.40 -9.96
CA GLY A 127 7.23 11.47 -8.96
C GLY A 127 6.85 10.86 -7.62
N GLY A 128 7.77 11.00 -6.67
CA GLY A 128 7.54 10.59 -5.31
C GLY A 128 8.29 11.49 -4.34
N ALA A 129 7.97 11.30 -3.08
CA ALA A 129 8.49 12.07 -1.97
C ALA A 129 8.75 11.17 -0.78
N VAL A 130 9.79 11.48 -0.02
CA VAL A 130 10.00 10.98 1.34
C VAL A 130 9.83 12.15 2.29
N SER A 131 8.97 11.96 3.28
CA SER A 131 8.73 12.90 4.36
C SER A 131 9.12 12.32 5.70
N CYS A 132 9.47 13.20 6.63
CA CYS A 132 9.81 12.88 7.99
C CYS A 132 8.91 13.69 8.93
N TRP A 133 8.55 13.09 10.06
CA TRP A 133 7.88 13.77 11.16
C TRP A 133 8.66 13.53 12.43
N VAL A 134 8.87 14.59 13.20
CA VAL A 134 9.50 14.51 14.51
C VAL A 134 8.49 14.96 15.56
N ARG A 135 8.26 14.12 16.56
CA ARG A 135 7.36 14.44 17.65
C ARG A 135 7.97 15.48 18.57
N ASN A 136 7.23 16.54 18.85
CA ASN A 136 7.49 17.45 19.95
C ASN A 136 6.82 16.88 21.21
N ASP A 137 7.62 16.38 22.13
CA ASP A 137 7.11 15.75 23.36
C ASP A 137 6.37 16.71 24.29
N ASP A 138 6.80 17.97 24.32
CA ASP A 138 6.25 19.00 25.20
C ASP A 138 4.83 19.39 24.76
N SER A 139 4.62 19.58 23.45
CA SER A 139 3.33 20.00 22.90
C SER A 139 2.44 18.84 22.44
N GLY A 140 3.01 17.64 22.29
CA GLY A 140 2.35 16.48 21.69
C GLY A 140 2.09 16.58 20.18
N LYS A 141 2.66 17.58 19.49
CA LYS A 141 2.49 17.78 18.05
C LYS A 141 3.62 17.14 17.25
N TRP A 142 3.36 16.84 15.99
CA TRP A 142 4.38 16.31 15.07
C TRP A 142 4.76 17.37 14.05
N ASN A 143 6.07 17.59 13.90
CA ASN A 143 6.64 18.55 12.98
C ASN A 143 7.04 17.86 11.69
N HIS A 144 6.36 18.19 10.60
CA HIS A 144 6.60 17.62 9.28
C HIS A 144 7.80 18.28 8.59
N THR A 145 8.54 17.49 7.80
CA THR A 145 9.59 17.96 6.91
C THR A 145 9.56 17.12 5.64
N LEU A 146 9.44 17.77 4.48
CA LEU A 146 9.70 17.13 3.19
C LEU A 146 11.20 16.92 3.02
N VAL A 147 11.67 15.69 3.22
CA VAL A 147 13.11 15.37 3.18
C VAL A 147 13.63 15.43 1.75
N ARG A 148 12.92 14.78 0.82
CA ARG A 148 13.30 14.74 -0.59
C ARG A 148 12.11 14.40 -1.47
N HIS A 149 12.10 14.92 -2.68
CA HIS A 149 11.18 14.50 -3.73
C HIS A 149 11.90 14.47 -5.08
N GLY A 150 11.30 13.83 -6.08
CA GLY A 150 11.85 13.76 -7.42
C GLY A 150 11.06 12.83 -8.35
N SER A 151 11.61 12.59 -9.54
CA SER A 151 10.96 11.79 -10.57
C SER A 151 10.90 10.29 -10.21
N ASN A 152 9.90 9.59 -10.76
CA ASN A 152 9.82 8.12 -10.77
C ASN A 152 10.37 7.51 -12.07
N SER A 153 10.95 8.32 -12.96
CA SER A 153 11.60 7.87 -14.19
C SER A 153 12.58 6.74 -13.92
N GLY A 154 12.64 5.74 -14.81
CA GLY A 154 13.53 4.58 -14.63
C GLY A 154 13.11 3.59 -13.54
N GLY A 155 11.87 3.69 -13.03
CA GLY A 155 11.37 2.76 -12.01
C GLY A 155 11.79 3.12 -10.58
N VAL A 156 12.28 4.34 -10.35
CA VAL A 156 12.66 4.85 -9.03
C VAL A 156 11.47 4.82 -8.07
N ARG A 157 11.66 4.20 -6.90
CA ARG A 157 10.65 4.12 -5.84
C ARG A 157 11.08 4.88 -4.59
N TRP A 158 10.22 5.79 -4.15
CA TRP A 158 10.38 6.63 -2.96
C TRP A 158 9.79 5.95 -1.74
N VAL A 159 10.46 4.90 -1.26
CA VAL A 159 9.98 4.09 -0.14
C VAL A 159 11.09 4.00 0.88
N PRO A 160 11.02 4.80 1.98
CA PRO A 160 12.03 4.72 2.99
C PRO A 160 12.02 3.34 3.66
N ARG A 161 13.20 2.85 4.07
CA ARG A 161 13.34 1.46 4.55
C ARG A 161 13.93 1.33 5.93
N ASP A 162 14.91 2.15 6.26
CA ASP A 162 15.51 2.12 7.58
C ASP A 162 16.23 3.45 7.91
N LEU A 163 16.50 3.67 9.18
CA LEU A 163 17.06 4.89 9.74
C LEU A 163 18.04 4.59 10.88
N GLN A 164 19.20 5.26 10.92
CA GLN A 164 20.23 5.02 11.92
C GLN A 164 20.99 6.30 12.30
N ILE A 165 21.26 6.47 13.59
CA ILE A 165 22.23 7.49 14.07
C ILE A 165 23.63 6.89 13.99
N TYR A 166 24.57 7.66 13.48
CA TYR A 166 25.98 7.30 13.44
C TYR A 166 26.87 8.54 13.56
N ARG A 167 27.94 8.40 14.35
CA ARG A 167 28.97 9.44 14.51
C ARG A 167 30.14 9.13 13.59
N ASP A 168 30.33 10.00 12.62
CA ASP A 168 31.49 9.98 11.75
C ASP A 168 32.77 10.17 12.59
N LYS A 169 33.71 9.25 12.44
CA LYS A 169 34.92 9.16 13.26
C LYS A 169 36.00 10.15 12.85
N VAL A 170 35.96 10.66 11.63
CA VAL A 170 36.93 11.62 11.11
C VAL A 170 36.49 13.04 11.47
N THR A 171 35.25 13.39 11.17
CA THR A 171 34.68 14.73 11.42
C THR A 171 34.17 14.89 12.85
N GLY A 172 33.88 13.79 13.54
CA GLY A 172 33.28 13.79 14.87
C GLY A 172 31.79 14.14 14.90
N VAL A 173 31.19 14.47 13.75
CA VAL A 173 29.79 14.88 13.61
C VAL A 173 28.87 13.66 13.73
N GLU A 174 27.82 13.81 14.54
CA GLU A 174 26.77 12.80 14.71
C GLU A 174 25.62 13.10 13.77
N ARG A 175 25.24 12.11 12.96
CA ARG A 175 24.28 12.25 11.87
C ARG A 175 23.20 11.20 11.96
N ILE A 176 22.01 11.55 11.48
CA ILE A 176 20.95 10.59 11.17
C ILE A 176 21.01 10.24 9.70
N PHE A 177 20.97 8.96 9.38
CA PHE A 177 21.00 8.43 8.01
C PHE A 177 19.64 7.82 7.71
N LEU A 178 19.05 8.18 6.57
CA LEU A 178 17.77 7.68 6.10
C LEU A 178 17.94 7.04 4.72
N LEU A 179 17.55 5.77 4.63
CA LEU A 179 17.46 5.07 3.35
C LEU A 179 16.16 5.51 2.65
N LEU A 180 16.26 6.22 1.52
CA LEU A 180 15.10 6.79 0.78
C LEU A 180 14.40 5.80 -0.17
N GLY A 181 14.96 4.61 -0.35
CA GLY A 181 14.60 3.68 -1.43
C GLY A 181 15.62 3.77 -2.56
N ASN A 182 15.18 3.65 -3.81
CA ASN A 182 16.08 3.79 -4.98
C ASN A 182 16.83 5.14 -5.04
N PRO A 183 16.27 6.28 -4.62
CA PRO A 183 16.96 7.57 -4.73
C PRO A 183 18.30 7.64 -4.01
N GLY A 184 18.51 6.86 -2.95
CA GLY A 184 19.78 6.87 -2.21
C GLY A 184 19.64 6.93 -0.70
N ILE A 185 20.74 7.30 -0.07
CA ILE A 185 20.88 7.55 1.36
C ILE A 185 21.04 9.04 1.54
N ILE A 186 20.25 9.64 2.42
CA ILE A 186 20.40 11.02 2.84
C ILE A 186 20.76 11.06 4.31
N SER A 187 21.51 12.09 4.71
CA SER A 187 21.82 12.31 6.11
C SER A 187 21.36 13.69 6.58
N GLY A 188 21.25 13.83 7.89
CA GLY A 188 20.91 15.08 8.56
C GLY A 188 21.59 15.18 9.91
N VAL A 189 21.53 16.36 10.53
CA VAL A 189 22.12 16.63 11.83
C VAL A 189 21.08 17.17 12.81
N TYR A 190 21.35 17.00 14.10
CA TYR A 190 20.56 17.67 15.12
C TYR A 190 20.80 19.17 15.09
N ASP A 191 19.71 19.92 14.98
CA ASP A 191 19.74 21.38 14.93
C ASP A 191 18.56 21.93 15.74
N ARG A 192 18.85 22.64 16.84
CA ARG A 192 17.81 23.20 17.71
C ARG A 192 17.01 24.32 17.06
N GLY A 193 17.56 24.98 16.03
CA GLY A 193 16.88 26.03 15.29
C GLY A 193 15.80 25.49 14.35
N GLU A 194 15.90 24.22 13.95
CA GLU A 194 14.90 23.57 13.10
C GLU A 194 13.68 23.15 13.92
N VAL A 195 12.48 23.37 13.37
CA VAL A 195 11.22 23.00 14.02
C VAL A 195 11.15 21.48 14.26
N SER A 196 11.61 20.68 13.31
CA SER A 196 11.73 19.22 13.45
C SER A 196 12.95 18.77 14.27
N ARG A 197 13.80 19.72 14.68
CA ARG A 197 15.10 19.48 15.35
C ARG A 197 16.11 18.69 14.51
N ILE A 198 15.81 18.45 13.22
CA ILE A 198 16.69 17.75 12.28
C ILE A 198 16.84 18.61 11.04
N ARG A 199 18.07 19.03 10.75
CA ARG A 199 18.42 19.69 9.50
C ARG A 199 18.93 18.63 8.51
N TRP A 200 18.14 18.34 7.49
CA TRP A 200 18.51 17.41 6.42
C TRP A 200 19.47 18.05 5.42
N ASP A 201 20.40 17.26 4.90
CA ASP A 201 21.28 17.71 3.82
C ASP A 201 20.50 17.94 2.52
N ARG A 202 21.00 18.85 1.68
CA ARG A 202 20.39 19.14 0.37
C ARG A 202 20.70 18.08 -0.69
N HIS A 203 21.76 17.32 -0.49
CA HIS A 203 22.22 16.29 -1.42
C HIS A 203 22.14 14.93 -0.74
N VAL A 204 21.80 13.90 -1.52
CA VAL A 204 21.97 12.53 -1.04
C VAL A 204 23.45 12.18 -1.02
N GLU A 205 23.84 11.40 -0.03
CA GLU A 205 25.23 11.03 0.23
C GLU A 205 25.70 9.94 -0.76
N PHE A 206 24.83 8.98 -1.07
CA PHE A 206 25.11 7.89 -2.01
C PHE A 206 23.81 7.34 -2.63
N PRO A 207 23.78 6.89 -3.89
CA PRO A 207 24.87 6.87 -4.87
C PRO A 207 24.79 8.03 -5.88
N PHE A 208 23.99 9.07 -5.66
CA PHE A 208 23.66 10.04 -6.72
C PHE A 208 24.84 10.68 -7.42
N LEU A 209 25.89 11.06 -6.67
CA LEU A 209 27.10 11.66 -7.24
C LEU A 209 27.96 10.68 -8.06
N THR A 210 27.66 9.36 -8.02
CA THR A 210 28.44 8.32 -8.70
C THR A 210 27.64 7.51 -9.71
N LYS A 211 26.41 7.09 -9.36
CA LYS A 211 25.54 6.21 -10.16
C LYS A 211 24.14 6.77 -10.42
N GLY A 212 23.79 7.94 -9.87
CA GLY A 212 22.45 8.52 -9.95
C GLY A 212 21.46 7.91 -8.96
N THR A 213 21.10 6.63 -9.10
CA THR A 213 20.17 5.92 -8.20
C THR A 213 20.59 4.47 -7.99
N PHE A 214 20.08 3.84 -6.92
CA PHE A 214 20.24 2.40 -6.75
C PHE A 214 19.37 1.60 -7.72
N PHE A 215 19.88 0.44 -8.14
CA PHE A 215 19.12 -0.50 -8.96
C PHE A 215 18.07 -1.22 -8.11
N THR A 216 18.50 -1.84 -7.02
CA THR A 216 17.60 -2.41 -6.00
C THR A 216 17.54 -1.45 -4.82
N ARG A 217 16.38 -1.30 -4.18
CA ARG A 217 16.29 -0.43 -3.00
C ARG A 217 17.11 -1.00 -1.82
N PRO A 218 17.75 -0.17 -0.99
CA PRO A 218 18.42 -0.64 0.20
C PRO A 218 17.42 -1.09 1.28
N LEU A 219 17.73 -2.15 2.04
CA LEU A 219 16.75 -2.86 2.89
C LEU A 219 17.18 -3.03 4.36
N GLY A 220 18.31 -2.48 4.76
CA GLY A 220 18.76 -2.48 6.13
C GLY A 220 19.98 -1.60 6.31
N ILE A 221 20.13 -1.03 7.51
CA ILE A 221 21.28 -0.22 7.91
C ILE A 221 21.65 -0.56 9.35
N ALA A 222 22.94 -0.71 9.63
CA ALA A 222 23.43 -1.09 10.95
C ALA A 222 24.80 -0.47 11.23
N GLN A 223 25.06 -0.19 12.50
CA GLN A 223 26.39 0.18 12.96
C GLN A 223 27.10 -1.07 13.53
N ALA A 224 28.28 -1.39 13.01
CA ALA A 224 29.11 -2.48 13.49
C ALA A 224 30.59 -2.10 13.37
N ASN A 225 31.43 -2.52 14.31
CA ASN A 225 32.89 -2.32 14.24
C ASN A 225 33.30 -0.88 13.93
N HIS A 226 32.64 0.07 14.60
CA HIS A 226 32.88 1.51 14.44
C HIS A 226 32.62 2.06 13.02
N ALA A 227 31.84 1.37 12.19
CA ALA A 227 31.43 1.85 10.87
C ALA A 227 29.92 1.67 10.63
N LEU A 228 29.38 2.50 9.74
CA LEU A 228 28.01 2.38 9.24
C LEU A 228 27.97 1.43 8.05
N HIS A 229 26.99 0.52 8.04
CA HIS A 229 26.79 -0.44 6.97
C HIS A 229 25.35 -0.36 6.46
N PHE A 230 25.14 -0.56 5.17
CA PHE A 230 23.80 -0.74 4.62
C PHE A 230 23.79 -1.84 3.56
N SER A 231 22.63 -2.44 3.32
CA SER A 231 22.45 -3.42 2.25
C SER A 231 21.77 -2.80 1.03
N GLU A 232 22.14 -3.25 -0.16
CA GLU A 232 21.44 -3.00 -1.42
C GLU A 232 21.49 -4.25 -2.29
N GLY A 233 20.33 -4.80 -2.67
CA GLY A 233 20.26 -6.04 -3.44
C GLY A 233 21.12 -7.16 -2.82
N PRO A 234 22.08 -7.76 -3.56
CA PRO A 234 22.97 -8.81 -3.07
C PRO A 234 24.14 -8.31 -2.22
N SER A 235 24.26 -6.99 -2.02
CA SER A 235 25.47 -6.36 -1.51
C SER A 235 25.32 -5.75 -0.13
N ILE A 236 26.43 -5.69 0.60
CA ILE A 236 26.59 -4.89 1.82
C ILE A 236 27.71 -3.89 1.59
N PHE A 237 27.42 -2.62 1.89
CA PHE A 237 28.37 -1.54 1.79
C PHE A 237 28.79 -1.08 3.19
N ARG A 238 30.08 -0.77 3.37
CA ARG A 238 30.63 -0.09 4.54
C ARG A 238 30.94 1.35 4.20
N ARG A 239 30.53 2.28 5.06
CA ARG A 239 30.88 3.70 4.96
C ARG A 239 32.32 3.91 5.42
N ILE A 240 33.07 4.66 4.62
CA ILE A 240 34.39 5.21 4.95
C ILE A 240 34.17 6.68 5.31
N ASP A 241 34.49 7.00 6.56
CA ASP A 241 34.22 8.30 7.16
C ASP A 241 35.10 9.42 6.61
N GLY A 242 34.62 10.66 6.73
CA GLY A 242 35.31 11.86 6.23
C GLY A 242 34.34 12.96 5.81
N GLU A 243 34.90 14.14 5.49
CA GLU A 243 34.12 15.26 4.94
C GLU A 243 33.43 14.91 3.61
N ARG A 244 34.09 14.03 2.83
CA ARG A 244 33.56 13.44 1.60
C ARG A 244 33.54 11.93 1.76
N PRO A 245 32.52 11.37 2.42
CA PRO A 245 32.47 9.96 2.73
C PRO A 245 32.40 9.12 1.45
N LYS A 246 32.96 7.92 1.53
CA LYS A 246 32.90 6.92 0.47
C LYS A 246 32.20 5.67 0.97
N TYR A 247 31.77 4.82 0.05
CA TYR A 247 31.20 3.52 0.37
C TYR A 247 31.94 2.44 -0.39
N GLU A 248 32.39 1.43 0.33
CA GLU A 248 33.05 0.24 -0.22
C GLU A 248 32.09 -0.95 -0.12
N GLU A 249 32.06 -1.79 -1.16
CA GLU A 249 31.32 -3.04 -1.14
C GLU A 249 32.15 -4.09 -0.40
N ILE A 250 31.63 -4.59 0.73
CA ILE A 250 32.32 -5.58 1.58
C ILE A 250 31.77 -7.01 1.42
N LEU A 251 30.62 -7.13 0.78
CA LEU A 251 29.98 -8.40 0.43
C LEU A 251 29.18 -8.19 -0.84
N ASN A 252 29.25 -9.16 -1.73
CA ASN A 252 28.34 -9.31 -2.87
C ASN A 252 28.05 -10.80 -3.05
N LEU A 253 26.78 -11.19 -2.99
CA LEU A 253 26.37 -12.59 -3.15
C LEU A 253 26.29 -13.05 -4.61
N ALA A 254 26.53 -12.16 -5.58
CA ALA A 254 26.59 -12.44 -7.02
C ALA A 254 25.34 -13.14 -7.59
N GLU A 255 24.16 -12.84 -7.02
CA GLU A 255 22.87 -13.38 -7.43
C GLU A 255 21.95 -12.24 -7.86
N ASP A 256 21.20 -12.45 -8.95
CA ASP A 256 20.17 -11.50 -9.39
C ASP A 256 19.08 -11.36 -8.32
N THR A 257 18.71 -10.11 -8.04
CA THR A 257 17.68 -9.80 -7.05
C THR A 257 16.46 -9.19 -7.72
N ASP A 258 15.29 -9.64 -7.26
CA ASP A 258 14.03 -8.96 -7.54
C ASP A 258 14.06 -7.56 -6.89
N THR A 259 13.74 -6.51 -7.63
CA THR A 259 13.81 -5.12 -7.11
C THR A 259 12.79 -4.82 -6.00
N ASP A 260 11.71 -5.60 -5.93
CA ASP A 260 10.56 -5.39 -5.06
C ASP A 260 10.66 -6.24 -3.80
N VAL A 261 11.09 -7.49 -3.95
CA VAL A 261 11.16 -8.51 -2.90
C VAL A 261 12.58 -8.94 -2.58
N GLY A 262 13.52 -8.84 -3.52
CA GLY A 262 14.86 -9.38 -3.42
C GLY A 262 15.81 -8.61 -2.49
N GLY A 263 16.83 -9.30 -1.98
CA GLY A 263 18.02 -8.70 -1.38
C GLY A 263 18.33 -9.13 0.05
N ILE A 264 19.40 -8.51 0.58
CA ILE A 264 19.84 -8.63 1.97
C ILE A 264 18.97 -7.75 2.87
N ARG A 265 18.33 -8.34 3.88
CA ARG A 265 17.28 -7.72 4.71
C ARG A 265 17.59 -7.83 6.20
N GLY A 266 17.03 -6.89 6.99
CA GLY A 266 17.08 -6.92 8.46
C GLY A 266 18.51 -6.86 9.03
N LEU A 267 19.40 -6.14 8.35
CA LEU A 267 20.81 -6.03 8.73
C LEU A 267 20.96 -5.64 10.21
N THR A 268 21.61 -6.48 11.01
CA THR A 268 21.70 -6.31 12.48
C THR A 268 23.11 -6.62 12.96
N ALA A 269 23.69 -5.74 13.77
CA ALA A 269 24.97 -6.00 14.40
C ALA A 269 24.79 -6.90 15.64
N ILE A 270 25.59 -7.95 15.74
CA ILE A 270 25.64 -8.87 16.89
C ILE A 270 27.07 -9.02 17.39
N LYS A 271 27.28 -9.43 18.65
CA LYS A 271 28.62 -9.80 19.12
C LYS A 271 29.16 -10.94 18.25
N ASN A 272 30.41 -10.84 17.80
CA ASN A 272 31.05 -11.87 16.99
C ASN A 272 31.17 -13.18 17.80
N PRO A 273 30.47 -14.27 17.40
CA PRO A 273 30.60 -15.59 18.03
C PRO A 273 31.98 -16.24 17.87
N ASN A 274 32.71 -15.90 16.80
CA ASN A 274 33.95 -16.57 16.39
C ASN A 274 35.21 -15.73 16.68
N GLY A 275 35.09 -14.59 17.36
CA GLY A 275 36.22 -13.71 17.59
C GLY A 275 35.85 -12.37 18.22
N ASN A 276 36.72 -11.38 18.00
CA ASN A 276 36.52 -10.02 18.51
C ASN A 276 35.57 -9.21 17.62
N GLY A 277 35.03 -8.12 18.18
CA GLY A 277 34.17 -7.18 17.46
C GLY A 277 32.73 -7.68 17.28
N GLN A 278 32.12 -7.24 16.20
CA GLN A 278 30.72 -7.48 15.86
C GLN A 278 30.59 -8.12 14.48
N SER A 279 29.62 -9.02 14.34
CA SER A 279 29.22 -9.59 13.05
C SER A 279 27.97 -8.90 12.54
N LEU A 280 27.75 -8.93 11.22
CA LEU A 280 26.49 -8.52 10.61
C LEU A 280 25.61 -9.76 10.37
N LEU A 281 24.48 -9.83 11.06
CA LEU A 281 23.44 -10.83 10.86
C LEU A 281 22.39 -10.29 9.90
N PHE A 282 21.98 -11.08 8.91
CA PHE A 282 21.00 -10.68 7.92
C PHE A 282 20.23 -11.87 7.35
N VAL A 283 19.15 -11.56 6.64
CA VAL A 283 18.40 -12.52 5.83
C VAL A 283 18.75 -12.31 4.38
N TRP A 284 19.13 -13.38 3.69
CA TRP A 284 19.24 -13.43 2.24
C TRP A 284 17.93 -13.95 1.63
N ALA A 285 17.25 -13.08 0.87
CA ALA A 285 16.03 -13.44 0.15
C ALA A 285 16.08 -12.90 -1.29
N PRO A 286 16.62 -13.64 -2.27
CA PRO A 286 16.86 -13.11 -3.63
C PRO A 286 15.61 -12.71 -4.41
N GLY A 287 14.44 -13.29 -4.10
CA GLY A 287 13.19 -12.93 -4.79
C GLY A 287 11.98 -13.78 -4.38
N GLU A 288 10.95 -13.79 -5.24
CA GLU A 288 9.62 -14.36 -4.98
C GLU A 288 9.56 -15.89 -4.80
N ARG A 289 10.69 -16.59 -5.00
CA ARG A 289 10.85 -18.03 -4.79
C ARG A 289 11.82 -18.37 -3.65
N SER A 290 12.23 -17.35 -2.88
CA SER A 290 13.19 -17.54 -1.80
C SER A 290 12.65 -18.40 -0.67
N GLN A 291 13.51 -19.25 -0.12
CA GLN A 291 13.31 -19.94 1.15
C GLN A 291 13.88 -19.18 2.36
N SER A 292 14.40 -17.97 2.13
CA SER A 292 15.09 -17.08 3.06
C SER A 292 16.17 -17.76 3.91
N GLN A 293 17.42 -17.37 3.68
CA GLN A 293 18.56 -17.89 4.44
C GLN A 293 19.02 -16.88 5.50
N MET A 294 19.17 -17.33 6.74
CA MET A 294 19.89 -16.57 7.76
C MET A 294 21.39 -16.69 7.49
N LYS A 295 22.06 -15.56 7.33
CA LYS A 295 23.50 -15.48 7.10
C LYS A 295 24.15 -14.51 8.09
N ARG A 296 25.42 -14.76 8.39
CA ARG A 296 26.24 -13.93 9.29
C ARG A 296 27.57 -13.63 8.62
N LEU A 297 27.98 -12.36 8.63
CA LEU A 297 29.25 -11.90 8.10
C LEU A 297 30.16 -11.49 9.26
N ASP A 298 31.24 -12.24 9.46
CA ASP A 298 32.23 -12.01 10.51
C ASP A 298 33.42 -11.22 9.96
N PRO A 299 33.96 -10.24 10.70
CA PRO A 299 35.28 -9.70 10.38
C PRO A 299 36.36 -10.78 10.63
N ASP A 300 37.29 -10.92 9.70
CA ASP A 300 38.39 -11.92 9.81
C ASP A 300 39.60 -11.43 10.61
N GLY A 301 39.58 -10.17 11.06
CA GLY A 301 40.67 -9.50 11.78
C GLY A 301 41.83 -9.02 10.91
N LYS A 302 41.80 -9.28 9.60
CA LYS A 302 42.81 -8.88 8.59
C LYS A 302 42.28 -7.85 7.60
N GLY A 303 41.09 -7.30 7.87
CA GLY A 303 40.40 -6.33 7.01
C GLY A 303 39.41 -6.95 6.03
N GLY A 304 39.30 -8.28 6.00
CA GLY A 304 38.30 -9.02 5.23
C GLY A 304 37.14 -9.53 6.07
N TYR A 305 36.32 -10.37 5.44
CA TYR A 305 35.12 -10.92 6.05
C TYR A 305 34.91 -12.40 5.69
N THR A 306 34.37 -13.18 6.63
CA THR A 306 33.95 -14.56 6.43
C THR A 306 32.43 -14.67 6.50
N LEU A 307 31.82 -15.29 5.48
CA LEU A 307 30.38 -15.49 5.40
C LEU A 307 29.99 -16.88 5.96
N HIS A 308 29.01 -16.89 6.85
CA HIS A 308 28.44 -18.08 7.46
C HIS A 308 26.96 -18.23 7.11
N ASN A 309 26.55 -19.44 6.74
CA ASN A 309 25.14 -19.82 6.65
C ASN A 309 24.70 -20.36 8.01
N GLU A 310 23.64 -19.79 8.59
CA GLU A 310 23.18 -20.21 9.93
C GLU A 310 21.93 -21.08 9.89
N ALA A 311 20.91 -20.69 9.12
CA ALA A 311 19.63 -21.41 9.08
C ALA A 311 18.85 -21.13 7.79
N ASN A 312 17.93 -22.02 7.43
CA ASN A 312 16.95 -21.83 6.37
C ASN A 312 15.56 -21.68 7.00
N LEU A 313 14.89 -20.54 6.78
CA LEU A 313 13.61 -20.25 7.44
C LEU A 313 12.48 -21.15 6.96
N ALA A 314 12.49 -21.54 5.68
CA ALA A 314 11.52 -22.49 5.16
C ALA A 314 11.64 -23.87 5.82
N GLN A 315 12.88 -24.34 6.07
CA GLN A 315 13.12 -25.59 6.79
C GLN A 315 12.65 -25.49 8.26
N LEU A 316 12.99 -24.40 8.95
CA LEU A 316 12.53 -24.17 10.33
C LEU A 316 10.99 -24.16 10.43
N MET A 317 10.32 -23.47 9.49
CA MET A 317 8.86 -23.44 9.41
C MET A 317 8.27 -24.81 9.06
N SER A 318 8.89 -25.54 8.12
CA SER A 318 8.45 -26.87 7.70
C SER A 318 8.51 -27.87 8.85
N LEU A 319 9.57 -27.82 9.67
CA LEU A 319 9.71 -28.64 10.87
C LEU A 319 8.65 -28.29 11.91
N LYS A 320 8.40 -26.99 12.13
CA LYS A 320 7.40 -26.52 13.10
C LYS A 320 5.97 -26.93 12.74
N LEU A 321 5.62 -26.82 11.47
CA LEU A 321 4.25 -27.03 10.99
C LEU A 321 4.00 -28.46 10.48
N GLY A 322 5.05 -29.24 10.23
CA GLY A 322 4.94 -30.56 9.61
C GLY A 322 4.31 -30.50 8.21
N VAL A 323 4.69 -29.51 7.39
CA VAL A 323 4.20 -29.30 6.03
C VAL A 323 5.28 -28.65 5.17
N LYS A 324 5.28 -28.92 3.86
CA LYS A 324 6.24 -28.32 2.93
C LYS A 324 6.04 -26.81 2.83
N VAL A 325 7.13 -26.06 2.92
CA VAL A 325 7.17 -24.59 2.83
C VAL A 325 7.96 -24.18 1.60
N PRO A 326 7.32 -23.87 0.46
CA PRO A 326 8.04 -23.52 -0.77
C PRO A 326 8.58 -22.08 -0.80
N TYR A 327 8.06 -21.18 0.05
CA TYR A 327 8.49 -19.79 0.08
C TYR A 327 8.41 -19.22 1.49
N THR A 328 9.40 -18.42 1.87
CA THR A 328 9.36 -17.57 3.07
C THR A 328 9.95 -16.21 2.77
N LEU A 329 9.49 -15.21 3.51
CA LEU A 329 10.08 -13.88 3.52
C LEU A 329 10.22 -13.37 4.95
N ARG A 330 11.34 -12.67 5.19
CA ARG A 330 11.74 -12.15 6.49
C ARG A 330 12.52 -10.84 6.36
N GLY A 331 12.76 -10.17 7.49
CA GLY A 331 13.68 -9.04 7.58
C GLY A 331 13.01 -7.73 7.24
N HIS A 332 11.72 -7.60 7.57
CA HIS A 332 10.99 -6.33 7.47
C HIS A 332 11.64 -5.25 8.31
N ASN A 333 12.21 -5.64 9.45
CA ASN A 333 12.91 -4.82 10.43
C ASN A 333 14.21 -5.53 10.88
N MET A 334 14.97 -4.87 11.75
CA MET A 334 16.11 -5.50 12.44
C MET A 334 15.71 -6.76 13.21
N MET A 335 16.68 -7.65 13.42
CA MET A 335 16.54 -8.81 14.29
C MET A 335 16.47 -8.30 15.73
N TYR A 336 15.29 -8.32 16.33
CA TYR A 336 15.03 -7.53 17.54
C TYR A 336 15.74 -8.13 18.76
N PRO A 337 16.67 -7.42 19.41
CA PRO A 337 17.44 -7.97 20.52
C PRO A 337 16.63 -7.98 21.82
N VAL A 338 16.70 -9.09 22.56
CA VAL A 338 16.03 -9.29 23.84
C VAL A 338 16.98 -9.99 24.80
N THR A 339 17.03 -9.55 26.06
CA THR A 339 17.75 -10.28 27.11
C THR A 339 16.90 -11.46 27.58
N HIS A 340 17.43 -12.68 27.43
CA HIS A 340 16.74 -13.89 27.85
C HIS A 340 16.58 -13.91 29.38
N PRO A 341 15.35 -14.04 29.93
CA PRO A 341 15.09 -13.79 31.34
C PRO A 341 15.76 -14.80 32.28
N VAL A 342 15.98 -16.04 31.83
CA VAL A 342 16.68 -17.07 32.63
C VAL A 342 18.21 -17.01 32.50
N THR A 343 18.75 -16.89 31.29
CA THR A 343 20.20 -17.01 31.05
C THR A 343 20.95 -15.68 31.08
N GLY A 344 20.23 -14.55 31.03
CA GLY A 344 20.82 -13.21 30.90
C GLY A 344 21.50 -12.94 29.56
N LYS A 345 21.54 -13.92 28.64
CA LYS A 345 22.17 -13.78 27.32
C LYS A 345 21.26 -13.04 26.34
N LEU A 346 21.88 -12.31 25.42
CA LEU A 346 21.15 -11.66 24.33
C LEU A 346 20.68 -12.71 23.31
N VAL A 347 19.38 -12.68 23.00
CA VAL A 347 18.74 -13.44 21.93
C VAL A 347 18.10 -12.48 20.93
N HIS A 348 17.83 -12.96 19.73
CA HIS A 348 17.26 -12.12 18.67
C HIS A 348 15.94 -12.69 18.17
N VAL A 349 14.91 -11.83 18.13
CA VAL A 349 13.55 -12.17 17.72
C VAL A 349 13.34 -11.93 16.23
N ILE A 350 12.76 -12.98 15.67
CA ILE A 350 12.82 -13.54 14.34
C ILE A 350 11.64 -13.36 13.38
N GLY A 351 10.88 -12.25 13.29
CA GLY A 351 9.57 -12.31 12.58
C GLY A 351 9.63 -12.74 11.10
N PHE A 352 8.83 -13.71 10.66
CA PHE A 352 8.76 -14.16 9.26
C PHE A 352 7.38 -14.72 8.89
N TYR A 353 7.17 -14.97 7.61
CA TYR A 353 6.00 -15.68 7.11
C TYR A 353 6.37 -16.51 5.88
N GLY A 354 5.46 -17.39 5.48
CA GLY A 354 5.71 -18.26 4.34
C GLY A 354 4.44 -18.88 3.77
N SER A 355 4.56 -19.36 2.54
CA SER A 355 3.53 -20.17 1.93
C SER A 355 3.71 -21.64 2.31
N ILE A 356 2.61 -22.38 2.32
CA ILE A 356 2.58 -23.80 2.64
C ILE A 356 1.93 -24.59 1.50
N SER A 357 2.33 -25.85 1.35
CA SER A 357 1.81 -26.77 0.34
C SER A 357 1.17 -27.97 1.05
N GLY A 358 -0.15 -28.02 1.07
CA GLY A 358 -0.94 -28.94 1.92
C GLY A 358 -1.45 -28.24 3.19
N LYS A 359 -2.25 -28.93 4.00
CA LYS A 359 -2.91 -28.37 5.21
C LYS A 359 -3.65 -27.06 4.93
N SER A 360 -4.64 -27.11 4.03
CA SER A 360 -5.41 -25.93 3.62
C SER A 360 -6.19 -25.29 4.76
N ASP A 361 -6.48 -26.05 5.81
CA ASP A 361 -7.05 -25.58 7.08
C ASP A 361 -6.17 -24.57 7.82
N LEU A 362 -4.84 -24.63 7.60
CA LEU A 362 -3.87 -23.72 8.20
C LEU A 362 -3.56 -22.49 7.33
N MET A 363 -4.12 -22.43 6.12
CA MET A 363 -3.90 -21.30 5.21
C MET A 363 -4.85 -20.15 5.53
N TRP A 364 -4.38 -18.94 5.30
CA TRP A 364 -5.29 -17.81 5.14
C TRP A 364 -6.22 -18.09 3.95
N GLN A 365 -7.53 -18.02 4.18
CA GLN A 365 -8.54 -18.39 3.19
C GLN A 365 -8.30 -17.71 1.82
N GLY A 366 -8.30 -18.53 0.76
CA GLY A 366 -8.06 -18.08 -0.61
C GLY A 366 -6.59 -17.72 -0.91
N SER A 367 -5.68 -17.88 0.05
CA SER A 367 -4.25 -17.62 -0.06
C SER A 367 -3.44 -18.93 0.01
N ARG A 368 -2.15 -18.84 -0.29
CA ARG A 368 -1.16 -19.93 -0.06
C ARG A 368 -0.38 -19.76 1.24
N PHE A 369 -0.58 -18.65 1.93
CA PHE A 369 0.19 -18.25 3.11
C PHE A 369 -0.40 -18.85 4.38
N TYR A 370 0.46 -19.22 5.32
CA TYR A 370 0.06 -19.66 6.65
C TYR A 370 -0.70 -18.54 7.39
N GLY A 371 -1.81 -18.86 8.05
CA GLY A 371 -2.67 -17.89 8.74
C GLY A 371 -2.10 -17.35 10.06
N GLY A 372 -1.14 -18.05 10.65
CA GLY A 372 -0.54 -17.68 11.93
C GLY A 372 0.63 -16.70 11.85
N ALA A 373 1.17 -16.36 13.01
CA ALA A 373 2.25 -15.39 13.16
C ALA A 373 3.51 -16.00 13.79
N LEU A 374 4.29 -16.68 12.95
CA LEU A 374 5.53 -17.32 13.34
C LEU A 374 6.70 -16.33 13.48
N PHE A 375 7.53 -16.56 14.48
CA PHE A 375 8.83 -15.92 14.61
C PHE A 375 9.86 -16.93 15.10
N ALA A 376 11.09 -16.76 14.68
CA ALA A 376 12.21 -17.51 15.24
C ALA A 376 12.85 -16.78 16.44
N VAL A 377 13.58 -17.51 17.27
CA VAL A 377 14.46 -16.94 18.29
C VAL A 377 15.84 -17.51 18.05
N ARG A 378 16.79 -16.63 17.73
CA ARG A 378 18.21 -16.97 17.60
C ARG A 378 18.90 -16.79 18.94
N SER A 379 19.48 -17.84 19.48
CA SER A 379 20.30 -17.81 20.68
C SER A 379 21.68 -17.19 20.42
N ALA A 380 22.43 -16.89 21.48
CA ALA A 380 23.77 -16.32 21.37
C ALA A 380 24.75 -17.27 20.64
N ASP A 381 24.61 -18.59 20.82
CA ASP A 381 25.39 -19.64 20.15
C ASP A 381 24.90 -19.97 18.73
N GLY A 382 23.96 -19.19 18.18
CA GLY A 382 23.52 -19.33 16.78
C GLY A 382 22.52 -20.45 16.52
N LYS A 383 21.89 -21.01 17.56
CA LYS A 383 20.79 -21.97 17.42
C LYS A 383 19.47 -21.24 17.24
N TYR A 384 18.52 -21.90 16.58
CA TYR A 384 17.22 -21.34 16.25
C TYR A 384 16.09 -22.20 16.83
N SER A 385 15.09 -21.54 17.39
CA SER A 385 13.79 -22.13 17.76
C SER A 385 12.66 -21.34 17.10
N VAL A 386 11.50 -21.97 16.88
CA VAL A 386 10.34 -21.33 16.23
C VAL A 386 9.13 -21.31 17.18
N HIS A 387 8.60 -20.10 17.36
CA HIS A 387 7.51 -19.76 18.24
C HIS A 387 6.41 -19.03 17.46
N GLU A 388 5.26 -18.85 18.09
CA GLU A 388 4.09 -18.27 17.43
C GLU A 388 3.34 -17.32 18.36
N VAL A 389 3.00 -16.15 17.84
CA VAL A 389 2.14 -15.19 18.55
C VAL A 389 0.78 -15.82 18.73
N ASN A 390 0.28 -15.80 19.96
CA ASN A 390 -1.02 -16.37 20.32
C ASN A 390 -1.18 -17.90 20.10
N GLY A 391 -0.05 -18.62 20.00
CA GLY A 391 -0.03 -20.07 19.79
C GLY A 391 -0.44 -20.50 18.37
N PRO A 392 -0.50 -21.82 18.08
CA PRO A 392 -0.75 -22.33 16.73
C PRO A 392 -2.07 -21.83 16.14
N TYR A 393 -2.02 -21.36 14.90
CA TYR A 393 -3.22 -21.00 14.14
C TYR A 393 -4.15 -22.19 13.88
N ALA A 394 -5.45 -21.91 13.92
CA ALA A 394 -6.55 -22.76 13.52
C ALA A 394 -7.68 -21.85 12.98
N GLN A 395 -8.65 -22.39 12.25
CA GLN A 395 -9.68 -21.59 11.55
C GLN A 395 -10.58 -20.78 12.49
N ASP A 396 -10.70 -21.20 13.76
CA ASP A 396 -11.45 -20.51 14.82
C ASP A 396 -10.64 -19.42 15.55
N LYS A 397 -9.35 -19.25 15.19
CA LYS A 397 -8.49 -18.22 15.75
C LYS A 397 -8.38 -16.99 14.86
N THR A 398 -8.05 -15.87 15.49
CA THR A 398 -7.71 -14.62 14.81
C THR A 398 -6.62 -14.86 13.78
N LEU A 399 -6.87 -14.42 12.55
CA LEU A 399 -5.89 -14.38 11.48
C LEU A 399 -4.81 -13.35 11.81
N LEU A 400 -3.54 -13.75 11.82
CA LEU A 400 -2.44 -12.85 12.16
C LEU A 400 -1.48 -12.64 10.97
N VAL A 401 -1.08 -13.69 10.25
CA VAL A 401 -0.23 -13.62 9.05
C VAL A 401 0.99 -12.67 9.20
N SER A 402 2.13 -13.21 9.62
CA SER A 402 3.41 -12.48 9.74
C SER A 402 3.52 -11.46 10.89
N PRO A 403 4.35 -11.72 11.92
CA PRO A 403 4.81 -10.69 12.84
C PRO A 403 5.93 -9.87 12.18
N ARG A 404 5.82 -8.54 12.22
CA ARG A 404 6.77 -7.61 11.56
C ARG A 404 7.45 -6.68 12.56
N ALA A 405 6.74 -6.25 13.59
CA ALA A 405 7.20 -5.26 14.55
C ALA A 405 7.33 -5.87 15.94
N PHE A 406 8.39 -5.50 16.65
CA PHE A 406 8.71 -6.01 17.99
C PHE A 406 9.18 -4.84 18.85
N CYS A 407 8.72 -4.76 20.09
CA CYS A 407 9.20 -3.78 21.06
C CYS A 407 9.05 -4.31 22.48
N LEU A 408 10.09 -4.20 23.31
CA LEU A 408 9.95 -4.36 24.75
C LEU A 408 8.98 -3.32 25.31
N SER A 409 8.20 -3.73 26.30
CA SER A 409 7.20 -2.88 26.94
C SER A 409 7.88 -1.72 27.67
N PRO A 410 7.45 -0.47 27.46
CA PRO A 410 7.86 0.66 28.31
C PRO A 410 7.22 0.60 29.70
N PHE A 411 6.20 -0.25 29.90
CA PHE A 411 5.42 -0.34 31.13
C PHE A 411 5.92 -1.44 32.07
N SER A 412 6.59 -2.46 31.53
CA SER A 412 7.14 -3.59 32.28
C SER A 412 8.40 -4.15 31.62
N LYS A 413 9.45 -4.42 32.41
CA LYS A 413 10.75 -4.89 31.89
C LYS A 413 10.70 -6.32 31.31
N ASN A 414 9.68 -7.10 31.67
CA ASN A 414 9.60 -8.53 31.32
C ASN A 414 8.52 -8.83 30.29
N GLU A 415 8.12 -7.85 29.49
CA GLU A 415 7.04 -7.98 28.51
C GLU A 415 7.47 -7.47 27.14
N ILE A 416 6.94 -8.11 26.09
CA ILE A 416 7.15 -7.72 24.70
C ILE A 416 5.81 -7.51 24.00
N PHE A 417 5.78 -6.49 23.13
CA PHE A 417 4.72 -6.24 22.16
C PHE A 417 5.18 -6.71 20.78
N ILE A 418 4.30 -7.42 20.09
CA ILE A 418 4.52 -7.95 18.74
C ILE A 418 3.34 -7.54 17.88
N GLY A 419 3.62 -6.86 16.77
CA GLY A 419 2.61 -6.44 15.80
C GLY A 419 2.94 -6.91 14.40
N GLY A 420 1.96 -6.92 13.52
CA GLY A 420 2.21 -7.38 12.16
C GLY A 420 1.00 -7.30 11.24
N HIS A 421 0.92 -8.33 10.40
CA HIS A 421 0.15 -8.46 9.17
C HIS A 421 0.94 -8.07 7.90
N ASP A 422 0.97 -8.99 6.93
CA ASP A 422 1.39 -8.77 5.55
C ASP A 422 0.24 -9.14 4.61
N SER A 423 -0.24 -8.17 3.84
CA SER A 423 -1.41 -8.35 2.99
C SER A 423 -1.25 -9.37 1.88
N SER A 424 -0.02 -9.68 1.44
CA SER A 424 0.24 -10.72 0.44
C SER A 424 -0.68 -10.67 -0.80
N ASN A 425 -0.97 -9.46 -1.28
CA ASN A 425 -1.88 -9.19 -2.41
C ASN A 425 -3.35 -9.60 -2.21
N LYS A 426 -3.80 -9.67 -0.97
CA LYS A 426 -5.19 -9.91 -0.57
C LYS A 426 -5.80 -8.68 0.07
N VAL A 427 -7.11 -8.54 -0.07
CA VAL A 427 -7.88 -7.53 0.67
C VAL A 427 -7.63 -7.73 2.16
N SER A 428 -7.29 -6.64 2.84
CA SER A 428 -6.71 -6.65 4.18
C SER A 428 -7.28 -5.54 5.05
N ASP A 429 -8.57 -5.28 4.90
CA ASP A 429 -9.26 -4.24 5.66
C ASP A 429 -9.10 -4.49 7.15
N ASN A 430 -8.49 -3.54 7.86
CA ASN A 430 -8.31 -3.60 9.31
C ASN A 430 -7.64 -4.88 9.85
N LEU A 431 -6.75 -5.52 9.08
CA LEU A 431 -6.05 -6.72 9.54
C LEU A 431 -4.78 -6.42 10.37
N ALA A 432 -4.48 -5.15 10.68
CA ALA A 432 -3.38 -4.81 11.57
C ALA A 432 -3.69 -5.22 13.02
N TRP A 433 -2.71 -5.83 13.69
CA TRP A 433 -2.85 -6.28 15.08
C TRP A 433 -1.58 -6.03 15.90
N ILE A 434 -1.74 -5.97 17.23
CA ILE A 434 -0.65 -5.98 18.21
C ILE A 434 -1.05 -6.91 19.35
N PHE A 435 -0.17 -7.84 19.69
CA PHE A 435 -0.27 -8.70 20.87
C PHE A 435 0.85 -8.37 21.87
N ARG A 436 0.60 -8.64 23.15
CA ARG A 436 1.62 -8.60 24.20
C ARG A 436 1.64 -9.89 25.02
N ALA A 437 2.80 -10.24 25.55
CA ALA A 437 2.99 -11.36 26.46
C ALA A 437 4.25 -11.18 27.31
N PRO A 438 4.34 -11.85 28.47
CA PRO A 438 5.59 -12.01 29.20
C PRO A 438 6.69 -12.57 28.30
N LEU A 439 7.94 -12.13 28.50
CA LEU A 439 9.10 -12.62 27.76
C LEU A 439 9.31 -14.13 27.93
N THR A 440 8.97 -14.68 29.10
CA THR A 440 8.99 -16.13 29.35
C THR A 440 8.09 -16.90 28.41
N VAL A 441 6.89 -16.38 28.13
CA VAL A 441 5.95 -16.95 27.17
C VAL A 441 6.46 -16.74 25.74
N ALA A 442 6.82 -15.50 25.38
CA ALA A 442 7.22 -15.17 24.01
C ALA A 442 8.49 -15.91 23.56
N LEU A 443 9.42 -16.21 24.48
CA LEU A 443 10.64 -16.96 24.20
C LEU A 443 10.48 -18.48 24.38
N GLY A 444 9.27 -18.95 24.72
CA GLY A 444 8.96 -20.38 24.89
C GLY A 444 9.59 -21.05 26.10
N ILE A 445 9.91 -20.27 27.14
CA ILE A 445 10.44 -20.77 28.42
C ILE A 445 9.31 -21.39 29.24
N GLU A 446 8.10 -20.80 29.17
CA GLU A 446 6.88 -21.35 29.74
C GLU A 446 5.73 -21.31 28.73
N LYS A 447 4.70 -22.12 28.98
CA LYS A 447 3.50 -22.14 28.13
C LYS A 447 2.57 -20.99 28.53
N GLY A 448 2.17 -20.18 27.56
CA GLY A 448 1.14 -19.16 27.72
C GLY A 448 -0.21 -19.60 27.15
N LEU A 449 -1.31 -19.19 27.79
CA LEU A 449 -2.65 -19.33 27.21
C LEU A 449 -2.83 -18.39 26.01
N SER A 450 -3.59 -18.83 25.01
CA SER A 450 -4.00 -17.99 23.89
C SER A 450 -5.07 -16.98 24.33
N ALA A 451 -5.02 -15.77 23.78
CA ALA A 451 -6.13 -14.83 23.80
C ALA A 451 -7.30 -15.39 22.97
N PRO A 452 -8.55 -15.13 23.38
CA PRO A 452 -9.73 -15.51 22.60
C PRO A 452 -9.79 -14.73 21.29
N ALA A 453 -10.41 -15.33 20.27
CA ALA A 453 -10.81 -14.59 19.07
C ALA A 453 -11.95 -13.64 19.41
N LEU A 454 -11.83 -12.37 19.02
CA LEU A 454 -12.88 -11.37 19.18
C LEU A 454 -13.69 -11.26 17.88
N PRO A 455 -15.01 -11.01 17.95
CA PRO A 455 -15.81 -10.77 16.75
C PRO A 455 -15.35 -9.49 16.06
N GLU A 456 -15.55 -9.39 14.74
CA GLU A 456 -15.28 -8.16 13.99
C GLU A 456 -16.19 -7.03 14.49
N GLN A 457 -15.59 -5.99 15.06
CA GLN A 457 -16.32 -4.81 15.58
C GLN A 457 -16.15 -3.57 14.70
N SER A 458 -15.43 -3.69 13.60
CA SER A 458 -15.13 -2.59 12.69
C SER A 458 -16.41 -1.96 12.13
N PRO A 459 -16.63 -0.64 12.30
CA PRO A 459 -17.69 0.07 11.62
C PRO A 459 -17.62 -0.12 10.10
N ARG A 460 -18.72 -0.59 9.50
CA ARG A 460 -18.84 -0.73 8.04
C ARG A 460 -18.89 0.62 7.35
N MET A 461 -18.40 0.65 6.11
CA MET A 461 -18.46 1.82 5.24
C MET A 461 -19.73 1.74 4.36
N ALA A 462 -20.91 1.97 4.96
CA ALA A 462 -22.22 1.71 4.34
C ALA A 462 -22.34 2.13 2.86
N ARG A 463 -21.93 3.37 2.53
CA ARG A 463 -21.96 3.91 1.16
C ARG A 463 -21.26 3.01 0.13
N VAL A 464 -20.13 2.39 0.47
CA VAL A 464 -19.36 1.56 -0.49
C VAL A 464 -19.94 0.16 -0.68
N ASP A 465 -20.79 -0.28 0.26
CA ASP A 465 -21.51 -1.55 0.20
C ASP A 465 -22.84 -1.42 -0.58
N GLU A 466 -23.32 -0.19 -0.80
CA GLU A 466 -24.48 0.09 -1.65
C GLU A 466 -24.20 -0.18 -3.13
N GLY A 467 -25.25 -0.56 -3.87
CA GLY A 467 -25.18 -0.74 -5.31
C GLY A 467 -26.51 -1.17 -5.94
N PRO A 468 -26.50 -1.58 -7.22
CA PRO A 468 -25.31 -1.79 -8.05
C PRO A 468 -24.59 -0.48 -8.41
N VAL A 469 -23.28 -0.57 -8.65
CA VAL A 469 -22.48 0.51 -9.23
C VAL A 469 -21.99 0.12 -10.62
N TYR A 470 -21.81 1.10 -11.47
CA TYR A 470 -21.30 0.92 -12.83
C TYR A 470 -19.90 1.53 -12.93
N GLU A 471 -19.07 1.03 -13.83
CA GLU A 471 -17.71 1.51 -14.05
C GLU A 471 -17.49 1.76 -15.54
N LEU A 472 -17.43 3.04 -15.92
CA LEU A 472 -17.04 3.45 -17.27
C LEU A 472 -15.52 3.39 -17.38
N ARG A 473 -15.01 2.62 -18.34
CA ARG A 473 -13.57 2.51 -18.62
C ARG A 473 -13.26 2.92 -20.06
N ILE A 474 -12.24 3.74 -20.22
CA ILE A 474 -11.76 4.22 -21.52
C ILE A 474 -10.28 3.88 -21.64
N TYR A 475 -9.95 3.05 -22.62
CA TYR A 475 -8.60 2.58 -22.90
C TYR A 475 -8.08 3.28 -24.14
N ASP A 476 -6.98 4.01 -24.06
CA ASP A 476 -6.31 4.56 -25.24
C ASP A 476 -5.26 3.56 -25.74
N ALA A 477 -5.60 2.82 -26.80
CA ALA A 477 -4.68 1.85 -27.37
C ALA A 477 -3.42 2.54 -27.92
N ALA A 478 -2.27 1.89 -27.73
CA ALA A 478 -1.04 2.29 -28.40
C ALA A 478 -1.17 2.13 -29.93
N GLU A 479 -0.28 2.80 -30.65
CA GLU A 479 -0.22 2.73 -32.11
C GLU A 479 -0.16 1.29 -32.60
N ASP A 480 -1.03 0.95 -33.55
CA ASP A 480 -1.18 -0.41 -34.12
C ASP A 480 -1.55 -1.53 -33.12
N ARG A 481 -1.93 -1.18 -31.88
CA ARG A 481 -2.29 -2.18 -30.84
C ARG A 481 -3.79 -2.37 -30.63
N LEU A 482 -4.65 -1.57 -31.28
CA LEU A 482 -6.11 -1.66 -31.08
C LEU A 482 -6.66 -3.06 -31.45
N GLY A 483 -6.20 -3.65 -32.56
CA GLY A 483 -6.63 -4.99 -32.97
C GLY A 483 -6.29 -6.07 -31.94
N HIS A 484 -5.07 -6.03 -31.39
CA HIS A 484 -4.67 -6.94 -30.31
C HIS A 484 -5.47 -6.70 -29.03
N LEU A 485 -5.79 -5.45 -28.71
CA LEU A 485 -6.64 -5.13 -27.57
C LEU A 485 -8.04 -5.74 -27.72
N ILE A 486 -8.66 -5.58 -28.89
CA ILE A 486 -9.96 -6.18 -29.22
C ILE A 486 -9.88 -7.70 -29.12
N LYS A 487 -8.85 -8.32 -29.71
CA LYS A 487 -8.60 -9.77 -29.65
C LYS A 487 -8.49 -10.27 -28.21
N ARG A 488 -7.74 -9.57 -27.35
CA ARG A 488 -7.61 -9.91 -25.92
C ARG A 488 -8.96 -9.87 -25.20
N PHE A 489 -9.80 -8.90 -25.51
CA PHE A 489 -11.13 -8.80 -24.92
C PHE A 489 -12.03 -9.95 -25.36
N LYS A 490 -12.08 -10.20 -26.68
CA LYS A 490 -12.88 -11.26 -27.30
C LYS A 490 -12.50 -12.67 -26.81
N LEU A 491 -11.20 -12.96 -26.70
CA LEU A 491 -10.72 -14.31 -26.39
C LEU A 491 -10.55 -14.59 -24.90
N HIS A 492 -10.30 -13.55 -24.08
CA HIS A 492 -9.89 -13.76 -22.69
C HIS A 492 -10.63 -12.86 -21.68
N THR A 493 -10.62 -11.55 -21.91
CA THR A 493 -10.99 -10.58 -20.86
C THR A 493 -12.46 -10.71 -20.47
N ASP A 494 -13.39 -10.87 -21.43
CA ASP A 494 -14.83 -11.00 -21.15
C ASP A 494 -15.15 -12.24 -20.29
N LYS A 495 -14.57 -13.40 -20.66
CA LYS A 495 -14.71 -14.64 -19.89
C LYS A 495 -14.17 -14.47 -18.47
N LEU A 496 -13.01 -13.85 -18.32
CA LEU A 496 -12.40 -13.62 -17.00
C LEU A 496 -13.19 -12.60 -16.18
N PHE A 497 -13.80 -11.58 -16.79
CA PHE A 497 -14.70 -10.68 -16.07
C PHE A 497 -15.87 -11.44 -15.46
N LYS A 498 -16.53 -12.31 -16.23
CA LYS A 498 -17.62 -13.16 -15.73
C LYS A 498 -17.17 -14.10 -14.61
N LYS A 499 -15.98 -14.71 -14.74
CA LYS A 499 -15.36 -15.54 -13.69
C LYS A 499 -15.18 -14.79 -12.36
N HIS A 500 -14.94 -13.49 -12.41
CA HIS A 500 -14.71 -12.63 -11.25
C HIS A 500 -15.90 -11.71 -10.93
N HIS A 501 -17.12 -12.10 -11.30
CA HIS A 501 -18.35 -11.38 -10.98
C HIS A 501 -18.37 -9.91 -11.43
N MET A 502 -17.69 -9.60 -12.53
CA MET A 502 -17.75 -8.31 -13.21
C MET A 502 -18.65 -8.46 -14.44
N GLU A 503 -19.78 -7.77 -14.46
CA GLU A 503 -20.81 -7.91 -15.50
C GLU A 503 -20.59 -6.88 -16.61
N PRO A 504 -20.18 -7.25 -17.83
CA PRO A 504 -20.01 -6.29 -18.90
C PRO A 504 -21.36 -5.85 -19.47
N VAL A 505 -21.58 -4.53 -19.54
CA VAL A 505 -22.78 -3.90 -20.12
C VAL A 505 -22.63 -3.70 -21.64
N GLY A 506 -21.40 -3.55 -22.12
CA GLY A 506 -21.09 -3.44 -23.55
C GLY A 506 -19.66 -2.99 -23.82
N TYR A 507 -19.22 -3.19 -25.06
CA TYR A 507 -17.90 -2.80 -25.56
C TYR A 507 -18.06 -1.99 -26.86
N TRP A 508 -17.34 -0.89 -26.97
CA TRP A 508 -17.51 0.05 -28.08
C TRP A 508 -16.19 0.63 -28.58
N LEU A 509 -16.21 1.01 -29.86
CA LEU A 509 -15.16 1.79 -30.52
C LEU A 509 -15.72 3.14 -30.99
N PRO A 510 -14.99 4.25 -30.87
CA PRO A 510 -15.37 5.51 -31.49
C PRO A 510 -15.35 5.42 -33.02
N ILE A 511 -16.34 6.04 -33.66
CA ILE A 511 -16.45 6.07 -35.14
C ILE A 511 -15.88 7.35 -35.76
N HIS A 512 -15.55 8.36 -34.96
CA HIS A 512 -15.04 9.65 -35.42
C HIS A 512 -14.00 10.21 -34.44
N GLY A 513 -13.46 11.37 -34.78
CA GLY A 513 -12.39 12.04 -34.03
C GLY A 513 -11.02 11.86 -34.70
N THR A 514 -10.01 12.38 -34.02
CA THR A 514 -8.60 12.23 -34.37
C THR A 514 -8.17 10.76 -34.40
N ALA A 515 -7.03 10.45 -35.02
CA ALA A 515 -6.47 9.10 -35.02
C ALA A 515 -6.31 8.55 -33.58
N LYS A 516 -5.90 9.41 -32.63
CA LYS A 516 -5.79 9.04 -31.21
C LYS A 516 -7.15 8.68 -30.61
N GLU A 517 -8.19 9.46 -30.87
CA GLU A 517 -9.54 9.20 -30.34
C GLU A 517 -10.16 7.92 -30.92
N LYS A 518 -9.96 7.66 -32.21
CA LYS A 518 -10.40 6.41 -32.86
C LYS A 518 -9.69 5.15 -32.32
N ARG A 519 -8.54 5.31 -31.67
CA ARG A 519 -7.82 4.22 -30.97
C ARG A 519 -8.34 3.95 -29.55
N ARG A 520 -9.45 4.55 -29.14
CA ARG A 520 -10.05 4.23 -27.84
C ARG A 520 -10.89 2.96 -27.88
N PHE A 521 -10.84 2.20 -26.80
CA PHE A 521 -11.72 1.08 -26.51
C PHE A 521 -12.51 1.41 -25.24
N ILE A 522 -13.84 1.51 -25.34
CA ILE A 522 -14.72 2.01 -24.28
C ILE A 522 -15.64 0.89 -23.83
N TYR A 523 -15.81 0.73 -22.53
CA TYR A 523 -16.72 -0.28 -21.99
C TYR A 523 -17.27 0.12 -20.63
N ILE A 524 -18.39 -0.48 -20.26
CA ILE A 524 -19.03 -0.31 -18.96
C ILE A 524 -19.11 -1.67 -18.28
N LEU A 525 -18.66 -1.75 -17.03
CA LEU A 525 -18.92 -2.89 -16.15
C LEU A 525 -20.00 -2.52 -15.14
N LYS A 526 -20.78 -3.50 -14.72
CA LYS A 526 -21.68 -3.43 -13.57
C LYS A 526 -21.10 -4.31 -12.46
N HIS A 527 -21.11 -3.78 -11.25
CA HIS A 527 -20.64 -4.42 -10.04
C HIS A 527 -21.74 -4.38 -8.97
N GLN A 528 -21.75 -5.35 -8.06
CA GLN A 528 -22.74 -5.41 -6.97
C GLN A 528 -22.69 -4.18 -6.06
N SER A 529 -21.48 -3.69 -5.77
CA SER A 529 -21.21 -2.49 -4.98
C SER A 529 -19.82 -1.97 -5.31
N ARG A 530 -19.47 -0.78 -4.81
CA ARG A 530 -18.12 -0.22 -5.00
C ARG A 530 -17.05 -1.07 -4.31
N TYR A 531 -17.37 -1.64 -3.16
CA TYR A 531 -16.51 -2.57 -2.43
C TYR A 531 -16.38 -3.92 -3.15
N ALA A 532 -17.47 -4.46 -3.69
CA ALA A 532 -17.42 -5.67 -4.52
C ALA A 532 -16.53 -5.47 -5.75
N ALA A 533 -16.62 -4.32 -6.42
CA ALA A 533 -15.74 -3.98 -7.54
C ALA A 533 -14.25 -4.04 -7.15
N TYR A 534 -13.89 -3.49 -5.98
CA TYR A 534 -12.53 -3.57 -5.46
C TYR A 534 -12.07 -5.02 -5.24
N LYS A 535 -12.88 -5.84 -4.57
CA LYS A 535 -12.57 -7.27 -4.36
C LYS A 535 -12.43 -8.02 -5.69
N ASN A 536 -13.35 -7.79 -6.62
CA ASN A 536 -13.39 -8.45 -7.93
C ASN A 536 -12.17 -8.06 -8.78
N TRP A 537 -11.81 -6.78 -8.83
CA TRP A 537 -10.59 -6.34 -9.51
C TRP A 537 -9.34 -6.93 -8.87
N ASN A 538 -9.25 -6.95 -7.53
CA ASN A 538 -8.12 -7.57 -6.85
C ASN A 538 -8.02 -9.07 -7.16
N ALA A 539 -9.14 -9.79 -7.21
CA ALA A 539 -9.17 -11.21 -7.59
C ALA A 539 -8.75 -11.41 -9.06
N PHE A 540 -9.29 -10.60 -9.97
CA PHE A 540 -8.99 -10.65 -11.40
C PHE A 540 -7.51 -10.40 -11.71
N THR A 541 -6.91 -9.33 -11.14
CA THR A 541 -5.50 -8.99 -11.42
C THR A 541 -4.52 -10.03 -10.88
N HIS A 542 -4.94 -10.85 -9.93
CA HIS A 542 -4.14 -11.92 -9.33
C HIS A 542 -4.51 -13.32 -9.82
N ASP A 543 -5.44 -13.44 -10.77
CA ASP A 543 -5.80 -14.71 -11.38
C ASP A 543 -4.60 -15.28 -12.17
N PRO A 544 -4.19 -16.53 -11.94
CA PRO A 544 -3.13 -17.17 -12.71
C PRO A 544 -3.39 -17.20 -14.22
N GLU A 545 -4.63 -17.39 -14.66
CA GLU A 545 -5.04 -17.36 -16.07
C GLU A 545 -4.83 -15.96 -16.64
N TRP A 546 -5.12 -14.91 -15.87
CA TRP A 546 -4.84 -13.54 -16.30
C TRP A 546 -3.33 -13.23 -16.33
N LYS A 547 -2.62 -13.47 -15.22
CA LYS A 547 -1.19 -13.11 -15.09
C LYS A 547 -0.30 -13.89 -16.05
N ARG A 548 -0.41 -15.23 -16.05
CA ARG A 548 0.47 -16.11 -16.83
C ARG A 548 -0.16 -16.53 -18.15
N GLY A 549 -1.48 -16.77 -18.15
CA GLY A 549 -2.17 -17.21 -19.35
C GLY A 549 -2.38 -16.10 -20.39
N VAL A 550 -2.58 -14.84 -19.97
CA VAL A 550 -2.90 -13.72 -20.89
C VAL A 550 -1.78 -12.69 -20.93
N LEU A 551 -1.39 -12.13 -19.79
CA LEU A 551 -0.48 -10.99 -19.77
C LEU A 551 0.94 -11.34 -20.22
N GLU A 552 1.40 -12.59 -20.12
CA GLU A 552 2.73 -13.01 -20.60
C GLU A 552 2.80 -13.22 -22.11
N GLN A 553 1.66 -13.31 -22.81
CA GLN A 553 1.65 -13.49 -24.26
C GLN A 553 2.23 -12.25 -24.97
N PRO A 554 3.23 -12.40 -25.87
CA PRO A 554 3.87 -11.27 -26.53
C PRO A 554 2.89 -10.34 -27.26
N GLU A 555 1.83 -10.91 -27.85
CA GLU A 555 0.83 -10.12 -28.56
C GLU A 555 -0.02 -9.21 -27.66
N PHE A 556 -0.08 -9.45 -26.35
CA PHE A 556 -0.85 -8.65 -25.39
C PHE A 556 0.00 -7.73 -24.51
N GLN A 557 1.29 -7.60 -24.83
CA GLN A 557 2.17 -6.64 -24.18
C GLN A 557 1.95 -5.22 -24.71
N ARG A 558 2.13 -4.22 -23.83
CA ARG A 558 2.16 -2.78 -24.19
C ARG A 558 0.96 -2.32 -25.03
N LEU A 559 -0.24 -2.82 -24.72
CA LEU A 559 -1.44 -2.51 -25.52
C LEU A 559 -1.93 -1.07 -25.36
N LEU A 560 -1.59 -0.40 -24.26
CA LEU A 560 -2.11 0.92 -23.91
C LEU A 560 -1.01 1.97 -23.94
N SER A 561 -1.36 3.14 -24.46
CA SER A 561 -0.47 4.32 -24.48
C SER A 561 -0.40 5.04 -23.13
N GLN A 562 -1.43 4.86 -22.29
CA GLN A 562 -1.53 5.46 -20.96
C GLN A 562 -2.40 4.58 -20.06
N ARG A 563 -2.43 4.91 -18.75
CA ARG A 563 -3.33 4.25 -17.81
C ARG A 563 -4.78 4.46 -18.23
N PRO A 564 -5.64 3.43 -18.12
CA PRO A 564 -7.06 3.58 -18.37
C PRO A 564 -7.70 4.68 -17.53
N THR A 565 -8.64 5.39 -18.14
CA THR A 565 -9.64 6.15 -17.36
C THR A 565 -10.61 5.14 -16.76
N SER A 566 -10.97 5.30 -15.48
CA SER A 566 -12.00 4.54 -14.78
C SER A 566 -12.85 5.49 -13.95
N ILE A 567 -14.17 5.46 -14.19
CA ILE A 567 -15.14 6.29 -13.49
C ILE A 567 -16.23 5.37 -12.94
N PHE A 568 -16.27 5.21 -11.61
CA PHE A 568 -17.39 4.55 -10.96
C PHE A 568 -18.59 5.50 -10.92
N MET A 569 -19.79 4.97 -11.09
CA MET A 569 -21.00 5.76 -11.27
C MET A 569 -22.25 5.02 -10.78
N THR A 570 -23.18 5.77 -10.17
CA THR A 570 -24.46 5.26 -9.68
C THR A 570 -25.55 5.53 -10.71
N LEU A 571 -26.39 4.54 -10.98
CA LEU A 571 -27.51 4.68 -11.91
C LEU A 571 -28.57 5.60 -11.28
N ASN A 572 -28.93 6.67 -11.97
CA ASN A 572 -30.00 7.56 -11.50
C ASN A 572 -31.36 6.83 -11.58
N ASP A 573 -32.22 7.01 -10.57
CA ASP A 573 -33.49 6.26 -10.44
C ASP A 573 -34.41 6.35 -11.66
N TYR A 574 -34.42 7.49 -12.34
CA TYR A 574 -35.25 7.69 -13.52
C TYR A 574 -34.78 6.86 -14.71
N SER A 575 -33.52 6.39 -14.75
CA SER A 575 -33.02 5.53 -15.84
C SER A 575 -33.85 4.27 -16.02
N LYS A 576 -34.35 3.69 -14.92
CA LYS A 576 -35.21 2.48 -14.95
C LYS A 576 -36.62 2.76 -15.47
N LYS A 577 -37.06 4.02 -15.43
CA LYS A 577 -38.44 4.44 -15.74
C LYS A 577 -38.61 4.91 -17.18
N VAL A 578 -37.51 5.08 -17.91
CA VAL A 578 -37.53 5.64 -19.26
C VAL A 578 -37.67 4.51 -20.28
N PRO A 579 -38.58 4.62 -21.26
CA PRO A 579 -38.74 3.61 -22.29
C PRO A 579 -37.48 3.46 -23.15
N THR A 580 -36.98 2.23 -23.25
CA THR A 580 -35.95 1.82 -24.20
C THR A 580 -36.63 1.39 -25.50
N LEU A 581 -36.29 2.05 -26.62
CA LEU A 581 -36.90 1.76 -27.92
C LEU A 581 -36.36 0.47 -28.56
N SER A 582 -35.14 0.05 -28.22
CA SER A 582 -34.54 -1.19 -28.74
C SER A 582 -33.37 -1.68 -27.90
N ASN A 583 -33.47 -2.93 -27.41
CA ASN A 583 -32.40 -3.63 -26.69
C ASN A 583 -31.47 -4.43 -27.61
N LYS A 584 -31.75 -4.51 -28.92
CA LYS A 584 -30.90 -5.26 -29.87
C LYS A 584 -29.52 -4.61 -29.98
N VAL A 585 -28.46 -5.40 -29.91
CA VAL A 585 -27.09 -4.89 -30.18
C VAL A 585 -26.98 -4.51 -31.66
N GLY A 586 -26.48 -3.30 -31.92
CA GLY A 586 -26.41 -2.71 -33.26
C GLY A 586 -26.61 -1.19 -33.23
N GLY A 587 -26.59 -0.56 -34.41
CA GLY A 587 -26.70 0.90 -34.56
C GLY A 587 -25.50 1.68 -34.01
N ILE A 588 -25.72 2.96 -33.68
CA ILE A 588 -24.71 3.86 -33.14
C ILE A 588 -25.12 4.31 -31.74
N TYR A 589 -24.23 4.15 -30.78
CA TYR A 589 -24.39 4.66 -29.42
C TYR A 589 -23.77 6.05 -29.31
N GLU A 590 -24.31 6.89 -28.44
CA GLU A 590 -23.76 8.20 -28.11
C GLU A 590 -23.54 8.31 -26.60
N LEU A 591 -22.27 8.33 -26.19
CA LEU A 591 -21.86 8.58 -24.81
C LEU A 591 -21.69 10.08 -24.63
N ARG A 592 -22.36 10.66 -23.63
CA ARG A 592 -22.32 12.10 -23.35
C ARG A 592 -21.99 12.38 -21.90
N THR A 593 -21.14 13.37 -21.68
CA THR A 593 -20.72 13.83 -20.34
C THR A 593 -21.06 15.30 -20.19
N TYR A 594 -21.88 15.61 -19.19
CA TYR A 594 -22.37 16.95 -18.88
C TYR A 594 -21.71 17.40 -17.58
N THR A 595 -20.95 18.50 -17.62
CA THR A 595 -20.44 19.16 -16.41
C THR A 595 -21.32 20.37 -16.09
N THR A 596 -21.97 20.33 -14.93
CA THR A 596 -22.85 21.39 -14.44
C THR A 596 -22.08 22.55 -13.81
N ALA A 597 -22.72 23.72 -13.81
CA ALA A 597 -22.32 24.80 -12.92
C ALA A 597 -22.55 24.38 -11.45
N GLU A 598 -21.94 25.11 -10.53
CA GLU A 598 -22.01 24.80 -9.10
C GLU A 598 -23.47 24.70 -8.61
N ASN A 599 -23.77 23.65 -7.83
CA ASN A 599 -25.11 23.37 -7.28
C ASN A 599 -26.24 23.19 -8.32
N LYS A 600 -25.92 22.93 -9.60
CA LYS A 600 -26.94 22.73 -10.67
C LYS A 600 -27.17 21.27 -11.07
N LEU A 601 -26.46 20.29 -10.49
CA LEU A 601 -26.62 18.88 -10.84
C LEU A 601 -28.03 18.35 -10.54
N ALA A 602 -28.59 18.68 -9.38
CA ALA A 602 -29.95 18.27 -9.02
C ALA A 602 -31.00 18.80 -10.02
N ALA A 603 -30.89 20.07 -10.42
CA ALA A 603 -31.77 20.67 -11.42
C ALA A 603 -31.60 20.03 -12.80
N LEU A 604 -30.37 19.70 -13.19
CA LEU A 604 -30.11 18.97 -14.43
C LEU A 604 -30.76 17.58 -14.41
N ASN A 605 -30.58 16.82 -13.33
CA ASN A 605 -31.18 15.50 -13.17
C ASN A 605 -32.71 15.56 -13.19
N ALA A 606 -33.32 16.54 -12.52
CA ALA A 606 -34.77 16.76 -12.55
C ALA A 606 -35.29 17.03 -13.98
N ARG A 607 -34.57 17.84 -14.77
CA ARG A 607 -34.90 18.10 -16.17
C ARG A 607 -34.90 16.82 -17.01
N PHE A 608 -33.89 15.97 -16.83
CA PHE A 608 -33.80 14.70 -17.54
C PHE A 608 -34.91 13.73 -17.13
N ALA A 609 -35.13 13.58 -15.83
CA ALA A 609 -36.15 12.69 -15.26
C ALA A 609 -37.56 13.04 -15.71
N ASN A 610 -37.90 14.33 -15.69
CA ASN A 610 -39.28 14.78 -15.91
C ASN A 610 -39.60 15.01 -17.40
N HIS A 611 -38.60 15.38 -18.20
CA HIS A 611 -38.81 15.88 -19.56
C HIS A 611 -37.89 15.25 -20.60
N THR A 612 -36.58 15.52 -20.53
CA THR A 612 -35.65 15.28 -21.65
C THR A 612 -35.67 13.84 -22.14
N ALA A 613 -35.69 12.87 -21.23
CA ALA A 613 -35.62 11.46 -21.59
C ALA A 613 -36.85 10.97 -22.38
N LYS A 614 -38.04 11.54 -22.11
CA LYS A 614 -39.28 11.26 -22.87
C LYS A 614 -39.24 11.92 -24.24
N ILE A 615 -38.72 13.15 -24.31
CA ILE A 615 -38.57 13.88 -25.59
C ILE A 615 -37.55 13.16 -26.49
N PHE A 616 -36.48 12.57 -25.94
CA PHE A 616 -35.58 11.70 -26.69
C PHE A 616 -36.31 10.52 -27.34
N THR A 617 -37.16 9.82 -26.58
CA THR A 617 -37.98 8.73 -27.11
C THR A 617 -38.90 9.21 -28.24
N LYS A 618 -39.55 10.38 -28.09
CA LYS A 618 -40.39 11.02 -29.12
C LYS A 618 -39.66 11.22 -30.46
N HIS A 619 -38.36 11.50 -30.41
CA HIS A 619 -37.51 11.73 -31.58
C HIS A 619 -36.65 10.52 -31.97
N GLY A 620 -37.08 9.30 -31.60
CA GLY A 620 -36.42 8.06 -32.03
C GLY A 620 -35.03 7.83 -31.44
N MET A 621 -34.68 8.51 -30.35
CA MET A 621 -33.45 8.26 -29.59
C MET A 621 -33.76 7.26 -28.47
N SER A 622 -33.12 6.09 -28.50
CA SER A 622 -33.31 5.06 -27.48
C SER A 622 -32.45 5.36 -26.26
N ASN A 623 -33.07 5.43 -25.08
CA ASN A 623 -32.37 5.64 -23.82
C ASN A 623 -31.68 4.33 -23.37
N VAL A 624 -30.40 4.39 -22.97
CA VAL A 624 -29.67 3.22 -22.45
C VAL A 624 -29.43 3.35 -20.95
N GLY A 625 -28.94 4.50 -20.48
CA GLY A 625 -28.79 4.75 -19.05
C GLY A 625 -28.26 6.14 -18.74
N TYR A 626 -28.53 6.59 -17.52
CA TYR A 626 -28.10 7.87 -16.97
C TYR A 626 -27.46 7.65 -15.59
N TRP A 627 -26.25 8.16 -15.41
CA TRP A 627 -25.46 7.94 -14.21
C TRP A 627 -24.87 9.24 -13.68
N THR A 628 -24.76 9.30 -12.36
CA THR A 628 -23.95 10.29 -11.65
C THR A 628 -22.67 9.60 -11.19
N PRO A 629 -21.46 10.17 -11.41
CA PRO A 629 -20.23 9.59 -10.87
C PRO A 629 -20.34 9.35 -9.36
N TYR A 630 -19.73 8.27 -8.89
CA TYR A 630 -19.79 7.83 -7.50
C TYR A 630 -18.75 8.59 -6.65
N ASP A 631 -17.52 8.69 -7.15
CA ASP A 631 -16.39 9.29 -6.44
C ASP A 631 -16.41 10.84 -6.53
N HIS A 632 -15.81 11.51 -5.54
CA HIS A 632 -15.64 12.97 -5.54
C HIS A 632 -14.39 13.38 -6.34
N PRO A 633 -14.37 14.61 -6.91
CA PRO A 633 -15.42 15.63 -6.86
C PRO A 633 -16.55 15.49 -7.90
N GLU A 634 -16.41 14.65 -8.92
CA GLU A 634 -17.30 14.56 -10.08
C GLU A 634 -18.74 14.21 -9.72
N SER A 635 -18.94 13.45 -8.63
CA SER A 635 -20.27 13.14 -8.09
C SER A 635 -21.13 14.37 -7.77
N LYS A 636 -20.52 15.55 -7.58
CA LYS A 636 -21.23 16.80 -7.26
C LYS A 636 -21.73 17.55 -8.49
N ASN A 637 -21.16 17.33 -9.67
CA ASN A 637 -21.42 18.20 -10.82
C ASN A 637 -21.54 17.51 -12.17
N THR A 638 -21.42 16.19 -12.26
CA THR A 638 -21.34 15.50 -13.55
C THR A 638 -22.51 14.55 -13.76
N LEU A 639 -23.07 14.58 -14.97
CA LEU A 639 -24.03 13.59 -15.46
C LEU A 639 -23.43 12.90 -16.69
N ILE A 640 -23.36 11.58 -16.66
CA ILE A 640 -22.92 10.74 -17.78
C ILE A 640 -24.12 9.95 -18.28
N TYR A 641 -24.35 9.90 -19.58
CA TYR A 641 -25.43 9.09 -20.13
C TYR A 641 -25.10 8.50 -21.49
N LEU A 642 -25.82 7.43 -21.81
CA LEU A 642 -25.69 6.68 -23.04
C LEU A 642 -27.06 6.60 -23.71
N ILE A 643 -27.11 6.99 -24.98
CA ILE A 643 -28.28 6.80 -25.84
C ILE A 643 -27.87 6.02 -27.09
N LYS A 644 -28.85 5.50 -27.83
CA LYS A 644 -28.66 4.75 -29.05
C LYS A 644 -29.54 5.30 -30.17
N HIS A 645 -28.92 5.39 -31.36
CA HIS A 645 -29.53 5.73 -32.63
C HIS A 645 -29.44 4.54 -33.59
N GLU A 646 -30.35 4.50 -34.56
CA GLU A 646 -30.33 3.49 -35.63
C GLU A 646 -29.05 3.58 -36.49
N SER A 647 -28.66 4.80 -36.87
CA SER A 647 -27.43 5.08 -37.63
C SER A 647 -26.84 6.44 -37.28
N ARG A 648 -25.66 6.77 -37.83
CA ARG A 648 -25.03 8.08 -37.64
C ARG A 648 -25.85 9.18 -38.29
N GLU A 649 -26.41 8.95 -39.45
CA GLU A 649 -27.25 9.89 -40.20
C GLU A 649 -28.55 10.16 -39.44
N LYS A 650 -29.16 9.10 -38.89
CA LYS A 650 -30.33 9.21 -38.02
C LYS A 650 -30.03 10.00 -36.74
N ALA A 651 -28.83 9.88 -36.17
CA ALA A 651 -28.45 10.72 -35.03
C ALA A 651 -28.53 12.22 -35.36
N ASP A 652 -28.05 12.67 -36.52
CA ASP A 652 -28.16 14.08 -36.92
C ASP A 652 -29.61 14.52 -37.10
N ILE A 653 -30.44 13.67 -37.73
CA ILE A 653 -31.87 13.96 -37.93
C ILE A 653 -32.58 14.08 -36.59
N ASN A 654 -32.38 13.10 -35.70
CA ASN A 654 -32.99 13.09 -34.37
C ASN A 654 -32.58 14.32 -33.56
N TRP A 655 -31.30 14.72 -33.58
CA TRP A 655 -30.83 15.90 -32.85
C TRP A 655 -31.38 17.22 -33.42
N ARG A 656 -31.49 17.34 -34.75
CA ARG A 656 -32.14 18.51 -35.38
C ARG A 656 -33.60 18.59 -34.95
N ALA A 657 -34.35 17.49 -35.05
CA ALA A 657 -35.75 17.42 -34.63
C ALA A 657 -35.93 17.76 -33.14
N PHE A 658 -35.10 17.17 -32.28
CA PHE A 658 -35.07 17.46 -30.84
C PHE A 658 -34.83 18.95 -30.56
N SER A 659 -33.86 19.57 -31.23
CA SER A 659 -33.54 20.99 -31.02
C SER A 659 -34.67 21.94 -31.46
N GLN A 660 -35.49 21.50 -32.40
CA GLN A 660 -36.60 22.28 -32.95
C GLN A 660 -37.92 22.08 -32.18
N ASP A 661 -38.04 20.99 -31.42
CA ASP A 661 -39.21 20.62 -30.62
C ASP A 661 -39.62 21.75 -29.65
N SER A 662 -40.91 22.11 -29.69
CA SER A 662 -41.49 23.18 -28.87
C SER A 662 -41.41 22.88 -27.37
N ASP A 663 -41.65 21.62 -26.98
CA ASP A 663 -41.64 21.15 -25.60
C ASP A 663 -40.20 21.23 -25.06
N TRP A 664 -39.21 20.82 -25.87
CA TRP A 664 -37.80 20.98 -25.51
C TRP A 664 -37.42 22.45 -25.34
N LYS A 665 -37.79 23.33 -26.28
CA LYS A 665 -37.49 24.77 -26.19
C LYS A 665 -38.09 25.38 -24.92
N GLN A 666 -39.30 24.98 -24.54
CA GLN A 666 -39.92 25.42 -23.29
C GLN A 666 -39.15 24.89 -22.07
N VAL A 667 -38.89 23.59 -22.01
CA VAL A 667 -38.13 22.95 -20.92
C VAL A 667 -36.73 23.56 -20.78
N ALA A 668 -36.04 23.84 -21.88
CA ALA A 668 -34.72 24.46 -21.88
C ALA A 668 -34.75 25.89 -21.33
N ARG A 669 -35.76 26.70 -21.67
CA ARG A 669 -35.97 28.03 -21.09
C ARG A 669 -36.28 27.93 -19.60
N ASP A 670 -37.24 27.10 -19.23
CA ASP A 670 -37.76 27.02 -17.86
C ASP A 670 -36.71 26.47 -16.88
N SER A 671 -35.98 25.43 -17.28
CA SER A 671 -34.91 24.84 -16.48
C SER A 671 -33.68 25.73 -16.30
N GLN A 672 -33.54 26.81 -17.08
CA GLN A 672 -32.42 27.75 -17.02
C GLN A 672 -32.79 29.14 -16.49
N ARG A 673 -34.03 29.33 -15.99
CA ARG A 673 -34.46 30.62 -15.38
C ARG A 673 -33.56 31.06 -14.24
N GLN A 674 -33.04 30.11 -13.47
CA GLN A 674 -32.10 30.34 -12.38
C GLN A 674 -30.62 30.26 -12.83
N GLY A 675 -30.34 30.65 -14.07
CA GLY A 675 -29.00 30.63 -14.66
C GLY A 675 -28.67 29.36 -15.46
N LYS A 676 -27.51 29.39 -16.13
CA LYS A 676 -27.03 28.27 -16.97
C LYS A 676 -26.79 27.02 -16.14
N LEU A 677 -27.33 25.89 -16.58
CA LEU A 677 -27.12 24.60 -15.90
C LEU A 677 -25.73 24.03 -16.13
N LEU A 678 -25.19 24.20 -17.35
CA LEU A 678 -23.90 23.63 -17.74
C LEU A 678 -22.79 24.66 -17.64
N LYS A 679 -21.64 24.21 -17.12
CA LYS A 679 -20.41 25.01 -17.04
C LYS A 679 -19.74 25.13 -18.42
N ARG A 680 -19.90 24.12 -19.27
CA ARG A 680 -19.30 24.02 -20.60
C ARG A 680 -20.17 23.18 -21.52
N ASN A 681 -19.86 23.22 -22.81
CA ASN A 681 -20.52 22.35 -23.79
C ASN A 681 -20.35 20.88 -23.42
N PRO A 682 -21.38 20.04 -23.59
CA PRO A 682 -21.26 18.61 -23.38
C PRO A 682 -20.19 17.96 -24.23
N GLU A 683 -19.45 17.04 -23.63
CA GLU A 683 -18.61 16.11 -24.38
C GLU A 683 -19.49 15.02 -24.97
N ARG A 684 -19.19 14.58 -26.19
CA ARG A 684 -19.94 13.53 -26.89
C ARG A 684 -19.01 12.61 -27.68
N LEU A 685 -19.29 11.31 -27.66
CA LEU A 685 -18.63 10.31 -28.48
C LEU A 685 -19.68 9.43 -29.13
N TYR A 686 -19.58 9.25 -30.45
CA TYR A 686 -20.38 8.27 -31.19
C TYR A 686 -19.59 6.98 -31.28
N LEU A 687 -20.27 5.89 -30.99
CA LEU A 687 -19.70 4.62 -30.61
C LEU A 687 -20.37 3.50 -31.43
N LYS A 688 -19.57 2.64 -32.05
CA LYS A 688 -20.04 1.40 -32.67
C LYS A 688 -19.81 0.24 -31.70
N PRO A 689 -20.84 -0.58 -31.41
CA PRO A 689 -20.67 -1.76 -30.56
C PRO A 689 -19.79 -2.79 -31.28
N LEU A 690 -18.99 -3.53 -30.52
CA LEU A 690 -18.25 -4.69 -31.03
C LEU A 690 -19.18 -5.90 -31.18
N ASP A 691 -18.84 -6.80 -32.10
CA ASP A 691 -19.61 -8.01 -32.45
C ASP A 691 -19.81 -8.97 -31.27
N PHE A 692 -18.85 -9.03 -30.34
CA PHE A 692 -18.93 -9.83 -29.12
C PHE A 692 -19.48 -9.05 -27.90
N SER A 693 -20.02 -7.84 -28.10
CA SER A 693 -20.68 -7.12 -27.01
C SER A 693 -21.87 -7.93 -26.50
N PRO A 694 -22.05 -8.06 -25.17
CA PRO A 694 -23.22 -8.73 -24.62
C PRO A 694 -24.52 -8.12 -25.13
N SER A 695 -25.50 -8.96 -25.43
CA SER A 695 -26.87 -8.51 -25.65
C SER A 695 -27.42 -7.88 -24.38
N GLN A 696 -28.03 -6.70 -24.50
CA GLN A 696 -28.64 -5.95 -23.39
C GLN A 696 -30.04 -6.44 -23.06
#